data_AF-A0A0N0DGY4-F1
#
_entry.id   AF-A0A0N0DGY4-F1
#
_cell.length_a   1.000
_cell.length_b   1.000
_cell.length_c   1.000
_cell.angle_alpha   90.00
_cell.angle_beta   90.00
_cell.angle_gamma   90.00
#
_symmetry.space_group_name_H-M   'P 1'
#
loop_
_entity.id
_entity.type
_entity.pdbx_description
1 polymer ?
#
loop_
_entity_poly.entity_id
_entity_poly.type
_entity_poly.pdbx_seq_one_letter_code
_entity_poly.pdbx_strand_id
1 'polypeptide(L)'
;MKAPIVAVAVLGTCCQASHAQSGSSIDPVQPVLLPDTAAAKNPLSHLGGNGPWHIGADITGISSDVPEGCQVDQAAYVSRHGSRYPDTGAHNGWLEMQRKFQESDYTTTRPLEFLHNWKSPLTNPEIQIAQLSKTGYKELFDMGYTIRTRYPDLYREGEEFVVWANNYTRVIQTAQLFLHGFLGTNSSLGTVVSVTGKGMPAHLGDTLAPSDMCPTFVDDSSKQTDAWQSKWLPAFKKRLSQYIEGDLDLEDGQWNDFPYICGFESQITGQLSPFCSTFNQKELEQYEYQQDLRYYYGVGPATKVASKMMVPFLDALVQRFVAGPDATGTNFDGKDFKLPKILMSFLNDGQLNELAVATGVYDNQKRLPVDRIPEDRLWRNSEISPMRGTIAFERLTCTKKGRPGQKYMRILINDRVYPVPSCKDGPGRSCALAKYAKITKDRLKKQAFYPYALIHIPYGDVVFHKLRKVKCDEGRPACQRCLSTGRTCDGYGIWGGGSKDLASKHIPRSNPATILASLNTHEKLYFDWFKRRTSTKISATFSSGFWNTLVFQAGSREPAVLHALLALSSAHKKGVVEMGAHRNSPGAEMNQQEQFTLQQYVKAIGHLQPHFSAKDRSSCRMALITCIIFVCLEFFRGHFATAQLHLKNGLDILAHMQGLHDASSGILALKPCQEATDTWIVEALSRLHIQVELFRHLYHHSCIILQPAPYPQDATPDRFDSLNDAWKGLELVYNQIFHLTHRARQQHITATEQVSQQLLITRLAQWQLMFQEFLSTRPGGPNREMAKAFQVVRIQYAMINIMADTCIHNNEMIYDSCTDKFILLVQELTGLWEASTHDYALEDEMPLHVMATCMPRSIIDLGWLPALYFTAVKCRVHRIRIEALKLLRTSPHREGIWDAHIVACVAKKVIELEEGDFYEGIDLDDDFPLNTSMRDQDFQLPLLPEYRRLSEIETELLGAPMDKIRLYGKREQDGVNRRVLLSEYSVSEQTWKDT
;
A
#
# COMPACT_ATOMS: atom_id res chain seq x y z
N MET A 1 -32.28 15.74 -75.47
CA MET A 1 -32.96 15.01 -74.36
C MET A 1 -32.64 15.77 -73.08
N LYS A 2 -33.67 16.08 -72.30
CA LYS A 2 -33.68 17.14 -71.28
C LYS A 2 -32.81 16.80 -70.06
N ALA A 3 -31.87 17.68 -69.73
CA ALA A 3 -31.64 18.14 -68.36
C ALA A 3 -32.63 19.32 -68.08
N PRO A 4 -32.76 19.96 -66.90
CA PRO A 4 -32.31 19.68 -65.52
C PRO A 4 -33.46 19.89 -64.46
N ILE A 5 -33.12 19.98 -63.15
CA ILE A 5 -33.66 20.87 -62.07
C ILE A 5 -33.88 20.18 -60.71
N VAL A 6 -33.41 20.90 -59.69
CA VAL A 6 -33.34 20.77 -58.22
C VAL A 6 -34.67 20.47 -57.49
N ALA A 7 -34.63 19.73 -56.37
CA ALA A 7 -35.53 19.90 -55.21
C ALA A 7 -34.90 19.33 -53.91
N VAL A 8 -34.45 20.18 -52.98
CA VAL A 8 -35.12 20.59 -51.71
C VAL A 8 -34.96 19.59 -50.56
N ALA A 9 -34.25 20.05 -49.52
CA ALA A 9 -34.15 19.42 -48.21
C ALA A 9 -35.49 19.50 -47.45
N VAL A 10 -35.84 18.43 -46.74
CA VAL A 10 -36.79 18.45 -45.62
C VAL A 10 -36.12 17.81 -44.42
N LEU A 11 -35.89 18.63 -43.40
CA LEU A 11 -35.51 18.24 -42.04
C LEU A 11 -36.64 17.41 -41.43
N GLY A 12 -36.38 16.13 -41.19
CA GLY A 12 -37.22 15.24 -40.41
C GLY A 12 -36.39 14.60 -39.30
N THR A 13 -36.43 15.19 -38.12
CA THR A 13 -35.95 14.59 -36.87
C THR A 13 -36.76 13.32 -36.59
N CYS A 14 -36.18 12.16 -36.89
CA CYS A 14 -36.63 10.88 -36.36
C CYS A 14 -35.49 10.27 -35.55
N CYS A 15 -35.61 10.36 -34.22
CA CYS A 15 -34.90 9.53 -33.28
C CYS A 15 -35.25 8.05 -33.58
N GLN A 16 -34.48 7.40 -34.44
CA GLN A 16 -34.47 5.95 -34.51
C GLN A 16 -33.55 5.46 -33.39
N ALA A 17 -34.16 4.93 -32.33
CA ALA A 17 -33.46 4.12 -31.34
C ALA A 17 -32.91 2.88 -32.06
N SER A 18 -31.63 2.96 -32.43
CA SER A 18 -30.85 1.84 -32.96
C SER A 18 -30.92 0.70 -31.95
N HIS A 19 -31.66 -0.36 -32.29
CA HIS A 19 -31.56 -1.64 -31.59
C HIS A 19 -30.18 -2.20 -31.93
N ALA A 20 -29.22 -2.06 -31.01
CA ALA A 20 -27.95 -2.74 -31.14
C ALA A 20 -28.22 -4.25 -31.04
N GLN A 21 -28.12 -4.96 -32.15
CA GLN A 21 -27.83 -6.40 -32.12
C GLN A 21 -26.54 -6.58 -31.32
N SER A 22 -26.57 -7.45 -30.31
CA SER A 22 -25.36 -7.82 -29.56
C SER A 22 -24.36 -8.44 -30.55
N GLY A 23 -23.33 -7.67 -30.93
CA GLY A 23 -22.22 -8.20 -31.69
C GLY A 23 -21.57 -9.37 -30.95
N SER A 24 -21.02 -10.33 -31.68
CA SER A 24 -20.23 -11.41 -31.08
C SER A 24 -19.08 -10.82 -30.27
N SER A 25 -18.96 -11.19 -28.99
CA SER A 25 -17.79 -10.83 -28.18
C SER A 25 -16.52 -11.32 -28.87
N ILE A 26 -15.55 -10.43 -29.05
CA ILE A 26 -14.24 -10.76 -29.63
C ILE A 26 -13.28 -11.34 -28.59
N ASP A 27 -13.61 -11.21 -27.31
CA ASP A 27 -12.81 -11.69 -26.19
C ASP A 27 -13.21 -13.12 -25.82
N PRO A 28 -12.25 -14.05 -25.61
CA PRO A 28 -12.55 -15.37 -25.08
C PRO A 28 -13.30 -15.28 -23.76
N VAL A 29 -14.51 -15.86 -23.73
CA VAL A 29 -15.36 -15.91 -22.52
C VAL A 29 -14.66 -16.60 -21.34
N GLN A 30 -13.69 -17.47 -21.62
CA GLN A 30 -12.87 -18.18 -20.64
C GLN A 30 -11.44 -17.61 -20.64
N PRO A 31 -11.04 -16.82 -19.62
CA PRO A 31 -9.77 -16.08 -19.61
C PRO A 31 -8.54 -16.96 -19.38
N VAL A 32 -8.72 -18.11 -18.70
CA VAL A 32 -7.67 -19.08 -18.38
C VAL A 32 -7.95 -20.40 -19.09
N LEU A 33 -6.95 -20.93 -19.78
CA LEU A 33 -7.05 -22.24 -20.44
C LEU A 33 -7.21 -23.37 -19.41
N LEU A 34 -8.13 -24.28 -19.69
CA LEU A 34 -8.40 -25.47 -18.87
C LEU A 34 -8.07 -26.71 -19.72
N PRO A 35 -6.82 -27.20 -19.69
CA PRO A 35 -6.43 -28.33 -20.52
C PRO A 35 -6.88 -29.67 -19.94
N ASP A 36 -7.15 -30.65 -20.81
CA ASP A 36 -7.39 -32.05 -20.44
C ASP A 36 -6.09 -32.76 -20.05
N THR A 37 -6.19 -33.80 -19.22
CA THR A 37 -5.13 -34.80 -19.06
C THR A 37 -5.48 -36.07 -19.83
N ALA A 38 -4.56 -37.02 -19.89
CA ALA A 38 -4.83 -38.32 -20.50
C ALA A 38 -5.98 -39.10 -19.81
N ALA A 39 -6.29 -38.79 -18.54
CA ALA A 39 -7.21 -39.58 -17.72
C ALA A 39 -8.40 -38.77 -17.15
N ALA A 40 -8.41 -37.45 -17.28
CA ALA A 40 -9.47 -36.58 -16.78
C ALA A 40 -9.66 -35.36 -17.69
N LYS A 41 -10.92 -34.98 -17.89
CA LYS A 41 -11.31 -33.81 -18.68
C LYS A 41 -11.32 -32.57 -17.79
N ASN A 42 -10.67 -31.49 -18.23
CA ASN A 42 -10.59 -30.21 -17.55
C ASN A 42 -10.44 -30.32 -16.01
N PRO A 43 -9.42 -31.02 -15.48
CA PRO A 43 -9.36 -31.35 -14.05
C PRO A 43 -9.50 -30.14 -13.13
N LEU A 44 -9.02 -28.97 -13.57
CA LEU A 44 -9.08 -27.70 -12.86
C LEU A 44 -10.52 -27.22 -12.56
N SER A 45 -11.52 -27.59 -13.36
CA SER A 45 -12.92 -27.20 -13.13
C SER A 45 -13.63 -28.06 -12.09
N HIS A 46 -13.01 -29.13 -11.58
CA HIS A 46 -13.61 -30.05 -10.60
C HIS A 46 -13.05 -29.89 -9.18
N LEU A 47 -12.14 -28.94 -8.96
CA LEU A 47 -11.37 -28.81 -7.70
C LEU A 47 -12.10 -28.01 -6.60
N GLY A 48 -13.43 -27.90 -6.70
CA GLY A 48 -14.23 -27.06 -5.81
C GLY A 48 -13.71 -25.62 -5.77
N GLY A 49 -13.45 -25.11 -4.57
CA GLY A 49 -12.90 -23.76 -4.37
C GLY A 49 -11.41 -23.60 -4.62
N ASN A 50 -10.71 -24.60 -5.15
CA ASN A 50 -9.25 -24.59 -5.29
C ASN A 50 -8.77 -24.46 -6.74
N GLY A 51 -9.67 -24.57 -7.71
CA GLY A 51 -9.38 -24.36 -9.13
C GLY A 51 -9.53 -22.89 -9.57
N PRO A 52 -8.92 -22.49 -10.69
CA PRO A 52 -9.15 -21.20 -11.34
C PRO A 52 -10.62 -21.05 -11.78
N TRP A 53 -11.03 -19.84 -12.11
CA TRP A 53 -12.39 -19.59 -12.56
C TRP A 53 -12.71 -20.29 -13.88
N HIS A 54 -13.93 -20.81 -14.00
CA HIS A 54 -14.50 -21.30 -15.24
C HIS A 54 -15.94 -20.84 -15.43
N ILE A 55 -16.37 -20.74 -16.69
CA ILE A 55 -17.80 -20.60 -17.03
C ILE A 55 -18.54 -21.82 -16.48
N GLY A 56 -19.62 -21.57 -15.75
CA GLY A 56 -20.38 -22.64 -15.14
C GLY A 56 -20.89 -23.66 -16.16
N ALA A 57 -21.04 -24.92 -15.71
CA ALA A 57 -21.66 -25.97 -16.49
C ALA A 57 -23.14 -25.64 -16.80
N ASP A 58 -23.61 -26.04 -17.99
CA ASP A 58 -25.01 -25.81 -18.40
C ASP A 58 -25.97 -26.80 -17.74
N ILE A 59 -26.14 -26.66 -16.43
CA ILE A 59 -26.98 -27.55 -15.61
C ILE A 59 -28.45 -27.14 -15.61
N THR A 60 -28.78 -25.91 -16.04
CA THR A 60 -30.15 -25.39 -16.05
C THR A 60 -30.80 -25.41 -17.44
N GLY A 61 -30.00 -25.49 -18.51
CA GLY A 61 -30.47 -25.46 -19.91
C GLY A 61 -31.05 -24.10 -20.31
N ILE A 62 -30.61 -23.01 -19.67
CA ILE A 62 -31.13 -21.66 -19.88
C ILE A 62 -30.01 -20.80 -20.49
N SER A 63 -30.30 -20.14 -21.61
CA SER A 63 -29.35 -19.21 -22.22
C SER A 63 -29.03 -18.03 -21.29
N SER A 64 -27.76 -17.65 -21.25
CA SER A 64 -27.26 -16.47 -20.55
C SER A 64 -27.45 -15.17 -21.34
N ASP A 65 -27.80 -15.26 -22.62
CA ASP A 65 -28.09 -14.10 -23.47
C ASP A 65 -29.28 -13.31 -22.92
N VAL A 66 -29.26 -11.99 -23.10
CA VAL A 66 -30.40 -11.15 -22.71
C VAL A 66 -31.64 -11.59 -23.50
N PRO A 67 -32.77 -11.91 -22.86
CA PRO A 67 -33.95 -12.39 -23.57
C PRO A 67 -34.47 -11.38 -24.59
N GLU A 68 -35.02 -11.86 -25.70
CA GLU A 68 -35.59 -11.01 -26.75
C GLU A 68 -36.62 -10.01 -26.19
N GLY A 69 -36.51 -8.74 -26.60
CA GLY A 69 -37.37 -7.65 -26.12
C GLY A 69 -37.03 -7.14 -24.72
N CYS A 70 -35.92 -7.61 -24.13
CA CYS A 70 -35.37 -7.11 -22.86
C CYS A 70 -34.03 -6.39 -23.06
N GLN A 71 -33.70 -5.50 -22.12
CA GLN A 71 -32.37 -4.91 -21.97
C GLN A 71 -31.98 -4.90 -20.48
N VAL A 72 -30.68 -4.95 -20.19
CA VAL A 72 -30.16 -4.78 -18.83
C VAL A 72 -29.98 -3.28 -18.56
N ASP A 73 -30.70 -2.72 -17.59
CA ASP A 73 -30.59 -1.30 -17.22
C ASP A 73 -29.77 -1.05 -15.95
N GLN A 74 -29.45 -2.11 -15.20
CA GLN A 74 -28.60 -2.11 -14.02
C GLN A 74 -28.07 -3.53 -13.78
N ALA A 75 -26.83 -3.65 -13.27
CA ALA A 75 -26.23 -4.93 -12.92
C ALA A 75 -25.47 -4.86 -11.59
N ALA A 76 -25.27 -6.01 -10.95
CA ALA A 76 -24.42 -6.14 -9.79
C ALA A 76 -23.64 -7.46 -9.84
N TYR A 77 -22.39 -7.42 -9.44
CA TYR A 77 -21.50 -8.57 -9.40
C TYR A 77 -20.87 -8.69 -8.02
N VAL A 78 -21.01 -9.86 -7.42
CA VAL A 78 -20.39 -10.20 -6.15
C VAL A 78 -19.38 -11.31 -6.41
N SER A 79 -18.11 -11.00 -6.24
CA SER A 79 -17.00 -11.88 -6.64
C SER A 79 -16.15 -12.28 -5.44
N ARG A 80 -15.73 -13.54 -5.42
CA ARG A 80 -14.58 -13.99 -4.62
C ARG A 80 -13.31 -13.27 -5.12
N HIS A 81 -12.30 -13.18 -4.27
CA HIS A 81 -10.93 -12.89 -4.72
C HIS A 81 -10.46 -13.86 -5.83
N GLY A 82 -9.51 -13.39 -6.64
CA GLY A 82 -8.87 -14.19 -7.69
C GLY A 82 -8.02 -15.35 -7.18
N SER A 83 -7.42 -16.09 -8.11
CA SER A 83 -6.45 -17.15 -7.83
C SER A 83 -5.32 -16.64 -6.95
N ARG A 84 -4.85 -17.49 -6.03
CA ARG A 84 -3.96 -17.08 -4.94
C ARG A 84 -2.87 -18.10 -4.64
N TYR A 85 -1.86 -17.66 -3.90
CA TYR A 85 -0.93 -18.55 -3.21
C TYR A 85 -1.61 -19.21 -1.99
N PRO A 86 -1.10 -20.36 -1.52
CA PRO A 86 -1.62 -21.04 -0.34
C PRO A 86 -1.50 -20.17 0.92
N ASP A 87 -2.27 -20.52 1.95
CA ASP A 87 -2.07 -19.99 3.30
C ASP A 87 -0.88 -20.72 3.98
N THR A 88 -0.35 -20.15 5.07
CA THR A 88 0.84 -20.68 5.76
C THR A 88 0.71 -22.16 6.13
N GLY A 89 -0.45 -22.59 6.64
CA GLY A 89 -0.68 -23.98 7.03
C GLY A 89 -0.59 -24.95 5.85
N ALA A 90 -1.20 -24.60 4.72
CA ALA A 90 -1.16 -25.43 3.51
C ALA A 90 0.26 -25.49 2.93
N HIS A 91 0.97 -24.35 2.87
CA HIS A 91 2.35 -24.33 2.39
C HIS A 91 3.30 -25.16 3.26
N ASN A 92 3.13 -25.13 4.59
CA ASN A 92 3.92 -25.98 5.48
C ASN A 92 3.68 -27.47 5.21
N GLY A 93 2.43 -27.87 4.92
CA GLY A 93 2.11 -29.24 4.50
C GLY A 93 2.79 -29.63 3.19
N TRP A 94 2.88 -28.70 2.24
CA TRP A 94 3.59 -28.92 0.97
C TRP A 94 5.09 -29.08 1.15
N LEU A 95 5.72 -28.28 2.02
CA LEU A 95 7.14 -28.43 2.34
C LEU A 95 7.43 -29.77 3.00
N GLU A 96 6.53 -30.27 3.85
CA GLU A 96 6.67 -31.59 4.46
C GLU A 96 6.50 -32.72 3.43
N MET A 97 5.54 -32.60 2.50
CA MET A 97 5.42 -33.53 1.37
C MET A 97 6.67 -33.52 0.50
N GLN A 98 7.19 -32.33 0.15
CA GLN A 98 8.43 -32.17 -0.61
C GLN A 98 9.59 -32.89 0.07
N ARG A 99 9.76 -32.67 1.39
CA ARG A 99 10.82 -33.31 2.17
C ARG A 99 10.70 -34.84 2.11
N LYS A 100 9.52 -35.40 2.35
CA LYS A 100 9.30 -36.86 2.22
C LYS A 100 9.61 -37.37 0.81
N PHE A 101 9.19 -36.67 -0.24
CA PHE A 101 9.48 -37.09 -1.61
C PHE A 101 10.97 -37.08 -1.95
N GLN A 102 11.78 -36.25 -1.30
CA GLN A 102 13.21 -36.12 -1.59
C GLN A 102 14.11 -36.96 -0.67
N GLU A 103 13.65 -37.25 0.55
CA GLU A 103 14.47 -37.94 1.58
C GLU A 103 14.15 -39.44 1.71
N SER A 104 13.00 -39.91 1.25
CA SER A 104 12.64 -41.35 1.25
C SER A 104 13.40 -42.14 0.18
N ASP A 105 13.71 -43.40 0.47
CA ASP A 105 14.35 -44.35 -0.46
C ASP A 105 13.27 -45.16 -1.21
N TYR A 106 12.90 -44.65 -2.38
CA TYR A 106 11.91 -45.26 -3.24
C TYR A 106 12.18 -44.99 -4.72
N THR A 107 11.58 -45.80 -5.58
CA THR A 107 11.49 -45.55 -7.01
C THR A 107 10.02 -45.38 -7.40
N THR A 108 9.79 -44.58 -8.44
CA THR A 108 8.45 -44.36 -9.00
C THR A 108 8.42 -44.59 -10.49
N THR A 109 7.25 -45.00 -10.98
CA THR A 109 6.91 -45.02 -12.40
C THR A 109 5.79 -44.02 -12.69
N ARG A 110 5.46 -43.80 -13.97
CA ARG A 110 4.32 -42.96 -14.36
C ARG A 110 3.02 -43.46 -13.69
N PRO A 111 2.19 -42.58 -13.12
CA PRO A 111 2.21 -41.11 -13.25
C PRO A 111 2.98 -40.35 -12.16
N LEU A 112 3.76 -41.04 -11.29
CA LEU A 112 4.40 -40.46 -10.11
C LEU A 112 5.90 -40.16 -10.29
N GLU A 113 6.45 -40.30 -11.50
CA GLU A 113 7.89 -40.12 -11.79
C GLU A 113 8.45 -38.73 -11.42
N PHE A 114 7.58 -37.74 -11.27
CA PHE A 114 7.95 -36.37 -10.91
C PHE A 114 8.19 -36.16 -9.41
N LEU A 115 7.71 -37.05 -8.52
CA LEU A 115 7.67 -36.82 -7.08
C LEU A 115 9.06 -36.47 -6.50
N HIS A 116 10.10 -37.24 -6.83
CA HIS A 116 11.48 -37.01 -6.40
C HIS A 116 12.01 -35.61 -6.74
N ASN A 117 11.56 -35.04 -7.85
CA ASN A 117 12.02 -33.74 -8.35
C ASN A 117 11.07 -32.59 -8.00
N TRP A 118 9.93 -32.88 -7.36
CA TRP A 118 8.94 -31.88 -7.06
C TRP A 118 9.45 -30.92 -5.98
N LYS A 119 9.13 -29.63 -6.15
CA LYS A 119 9.43 -28.56 -5.20
C LYS A 119 8.24 -27.62 -5.11
N SER A 120 8.04 -27.00 -3.95
CA SER A 120 7.03 -25.96 -3.78
C SER A 120 7.17 -24.88 -4.87
N PRO A 121 6.07 -24.47 -5.53
CA PRO A 121 6.12 -23.48 -6.60
C PRO A 121 6.32 -22.04 -6.10
N LEU A 122 6.47 -21.82 -4.79
CA LEU A 122 6.68 -20.49 -4.20
C LEU A 122 8.16 -20.10 -4.26
N THR A 123 8.45 -18.96 -4.89
CA THR A 123 9.81 -18.41 -5.06
C THR A 123 10.20 -17.43 -3.95
N ASN A 124 9.22 -16.78 -3.33
CA ASN A 124 9.41 -15.88 -2.19
C ASN A 124 8.21 -15.97 -1.24
N PRO A 125 8.17 -17.01 -0.38
CA PRO A 125 7.02 -17.27 0.49
C PRO A 125 6.66 -16.10 1.42
N GLU A 126 7.63 -15.30 1.85
CA GLU A 126 7.44 -14.19 2.80
C GLU A 126 6.44 -13.14 2.30
N ILE A 127 6.43 -12.90 0.97
CA ILE A 127 5.52 -11.93 0.35
C ILE A 127 4.40 -12.58 -0.46
N GLN A 128 4.53 -13.86 -0.81
CA GLN A 128 3.57 -14.58 -1.66
C GLN A 128 2.41 -15.17 -0.86
N ILE A 129 2.66 -15.68 0.34
CA ILE A 129 1.65 -16.42 1.11
C ILE A 129 0.36 -15.60 1.29
N ALA A 130 -0.78 -16.26 1.03
CA ALA A 130 -2.13 -15.71 1.08
C ALA A 130 -2.42 -14.51 0.15
N GLN A 131 -1.48 -14.09 -0.71
CA GLN A 131 -1.68 -13.04 -1.72
C GLN A 131 -2.22 -13.63 -3.03
N LEU A 132 -2.71 -12.76 -3.92
CA LEU A 132 -3.10 -13.14 -5.28
C LEU A 132 -1.90 -13.67 -6.09
N SER A 133 -2.13 -14.71 -6.89
CA SER A 133 -1.15 -15.28 -7.82
C SER A 133 -1.17 -14.56 -9.16
N LYS A 134 -0.20 -14.87 -10.03
CA LYS A 134 -0.11 -14.30 -11.39
C LYS A 134 -1.37 -14.59 -12.21
N THR A 135 -1.94 -15.80 -12.10
CA THR A 135 -3.22 -16.14 -12.73
C THR A 135 -4.34 -15.28 -12.18
N GLY A 136 -4.35 -15.01 -10.86
CA GLY A 136 -5.33 -14.12 -10.24
C GLY A 136 -5.27 -12.70 -10.81
N TYR A 137 -4.07 -12.17 -11.10
CA TYR A 137 -3.93 -10.86 -11.73
C TYR A 137 -4.62 -10.79 -13.09
N LYS A 138 -4.39 -11.81 -13.93
CA LYS A 138 -5.02 -11.93 -15.25
C LYS A 138 -6.53 -12.09 -15.15
N GLU A 139 -7.02 -13.01 -14.32
CA GLU A 139 -8.46 -13.25 -14.13
C GLU A 139 -9.23 -11.96 -13.80
N LEU A 140 -8.63 -11.10 -12.98
CA LEU A 140 -9.29 -9.90 -12.46
C LEU A 140 -9.21 -8.72 -13.42
N PHE A 141 -8.10 -8.57 -14.12
CA PHE A 141 -7.99 -7.60 -15.21
C PHE A 141 -8.97 -7.95 -16.34
N ASP A 142 -9.00 -9.22 -16.77
CA ASP A 142 -9.91 -9.69 -17.81
C ASP A 142 -11.38 -9.56 -17.39
N MET A 143 -11.69 -9.82 -16.11
CA MET A 143 -13.03 -9.60 -15.57
C MET A 143 -13.48 -8.13 -15.71
N GLY A 144 -12.58 -7.18 -15.44
CA GLY A 144 -12.84 -5.76 -15.63
C GLY A 144 -13.22 -5.44 -17.06
N TYR A 145 -12.40 -5.89 -18.01
CA TYR A 145 -12.64 -5.73 -19.44
C TYR A 145 -13.95 -6.42 -19.89
N THR A 146 -14.17 -7.66 -19.48
CA THR A 146 -15.35 -8.47 -19.84
C THR A 146 -16.65 -7.81 -19.36
N ILE A 147 -16.69 -7.30 -18.13
CA ILE A 147 -17.88 -6.63 -17.60
C ILE A 147 -18.10 -5.29 -18.28
N ARG A 148 -17.03 -4.53 -18.57
CA ARG A 148 -17.11 -3.26 -19.31
C ARG A 148 -17.70 -3.44 -20.70
N THR A 149 -17.26 -4.48 -21.41
CA THR A 149 -17.72 -4.79 -22.78
C THR A 149 -19.09 -5.44 -22.83
N ARG A 150 -19.47 -6.21 -21.80
CA ARG A 150 -20.81 -6.80 -21.68
C ARG A 150 -21.90 -5.75 -21.48
N TYR A 151 -21.60 -4.64 -20.82
CA TYR A 151 -22.55 -3.56 -20.53
C TYR A 151 -22.04 -2.18 -20.96
N PRO A 152 -21.87 -1.96 -22.28
CA PRO A 152 -21.25 -0.73 -22.79
C PRO A 152 -22.02 0.53 -22.36
N ASP A 153 -23.36 0.43 -22.29
CA ASP A 153 -24.26 1.56 -21.97
C ASP A 153 -24.40 1.85 -20.47
N LEU A 154 -23.84 1.00 -19.60
CA LEU A 154 -23.96 1.16 -18.14
C LEU A 154 -22.80 1.92 -17.50
N TYR A 155 -21.77 2.28 -18.25
CA TYR A 155 -20.70 3.19 -17.81
C TYR A 155 -20.34 4.17 -18.91
N ARG A 156 -20.21 5.45 -18.53
CA ARG A 156 -19.79 6.53 -19.43
C ARG A 156 -18.33 6.87 -19.14
N GLU A 157 -17.53 6.96 -20.21
CA GLU A 157 -16.11 7.30 -20.11
C GLU A 157 -15.89 8.60 -19.31
N GLY A 158 -14.94 8.54 -18.38
CA GLY A 158 -14.58 9.65 -17.50
C GLY A 158 -15.45 9.79 -16.25
N GLU A 159 -16.50 8.98 -16.05
CA GLU A 159 -17.22 8.93 -14.78
C GLU A 159 -16.38 8.23 -13.69
N GLU A 160 -16.48 8.69 -12.45
CA GLU A 160 -15.92 7.97 -11.29
C GLU A 160 -16.59 6.61 -11.14
N PHE A 161 -15.84 5.61 -10.68
CA PHE A 161 -16.35 4.26 -10.48
C PHE A 161 -15.98 3.71 -9.11
N VAL A 162 -16.98 3.36 -8.32
CA VAL A 162 -16.82 2.91 -6.94
C VAL A 162 -17.08 1.41 -6.84
N VAL A 163 -16.22 0.70 -6.13
CA VAL A 163 -16.37 -0.73 -5.83
C VAL A 163 -16.21 -0.98 -4.33
N TRP A 164 -16.83 -2.05 -3.81
CA TRP A 164 -16.75 -2.41 -2.39
C TRP A 164 -15.94 -3.69 -2.21
N ALA A 165 -15.06 -3.72 -1.22
CA ALA A 165 -14.21 -4.88 -0.94
C ALA A 165 -14.20 -5.19 0.55
N ASN A 166 -14.37 -6.46 0.92
CA ASN A 166 -14.15 -6.89 2.30
C ASN A 166 -12.68 -6.62 2.69
N ASN A 167 -12.44 -6.21 3.94
CA ASN A 167 -11.12 -5.75 4.40
C ASN A 167 -10.11 -6.90 4.62
N TYR A 168 -9.73 -7.57 3.53
CA TYR A 168 -8.68 -8.56 3.43
C TYR A 168 -7.75 -8.18 2.27
N THR A 169 -6.43 -8.24 2.47
CA THR A 169 -5.44 -7.77 1.47
C THR A 169 -5.70 -8.32 0.06
N ARG A 170 -5.87 -9.64 -0.08
CA ARG A 170 -6.15 -10.28 -1.38
C ARG A 170 -7.48 -9.84 -2.03
N VAL A 171 -8.47 -9.48 -1.22
CA VAL A 171 -9.80 -9.01 -1.70
C VAL A 171 -9.72 -7.55 -2.14
N ILE A 172 -8.93 -6.73 -1.45
CA ILE A 172 -8.63 -5.35 -1.87
C ILE A 172 -7.81 -5.34 -3.17
N GLN A 173 -6.76 -6.17 -3.27
CA GLN A 173 -5.99 -6.34 -4.50
C GLN A 173 -6.89 -6.80 -5.67
N THR A 174 -7.85 -7.67 -5.38
CA THR A 174 -8.85 -8.13 -6.36
C THR A 174 -9.66 -6.96 -6.92
N ALA A 175 -10.16 -6.09 -6.05
CA ALA A 175 -10.92 -4.91 -6.45
C ALA A 175 -10.08 -3.91 -7.26
N GLN A 176 -8.82 -3.71 -6.87
CA GLN A 176 -7.88 -2.83 -7.57
C GLN A 176 -7.60 -3.34 -8.99
N LEU A 177 -7.27 -4.62 -9.14
CA LEU A 177 -6.98 -5.23 -10.45
C LEU A 177 -8.21 -5.23 -11.38
N PHE A 178 -9.40 -5.45 -10.82
CA PHE A 178 -10.65 -5.26 -11.55
C PHE A 178 -10.80 -3.82 -12.08
N LEU A 179 -10.54 -2.80 -11.24
CA LEU A 179 -10.61 -1.40 -11.66
C LEU A 179 -9.62 -1.08 -12.78
N HIS A 180 -8.40 -1.64 -12.74
CA HIS A 180 -7.43 -1.51 -13.82
C HIS A 180 -7.94 -2.10 -15.14
N GLY A 181 -8.57 -3.27 -15.10
CA GLY A 181 -9.18 -3.87 -16.29
C GLY A 181 -10.42 -3.13 -16.80
N PHE A 182 -11.22 -2.59 -15.88
CA PHE A 182 -12.48 -1.92 -16.20
C PHE A 182 -12.31 -0.49 -16.72
N LEU A 183 -11.39 0.29 -16.13
CA LEU A 183 -11.14 1.70 -16.43
C LEU A 183 -9.92 1.94 -17.33
N GLY A 184 -9.09 0.92 -17.56
CA GLY A 184 -7.88 1.03 -18.36
C GLY A 184 -6.91 2.08 -17.82
N THR A 185 -6.46 2.99 -18.69
CA THR A 185 -5.52 4.08 -18.33
C THR A 185 -6.11 5.09 -17.35
N ASN A 186 -7.43 5.11 -17.17
CA ASN A 186 -8.13 6.01 -16.26
C ASN A 186 -8.39 5.36 -14.88
N SER A 187 -7.60 4.35 -14.49
CA SER A 187 -7.79 3.61 -13.23
C SER A 187 -7.78 4.50 -11.97
N SER A 188 -7.22 5.72 -12.04
CA SER A 188 -7.28 6.72 -10.97
C SER A 188 -8.69 7.25 -10.68
N LEU A 189 -9.66 7.05 -11.59
CA LEU A 189 -11.08 7.35 -11.36
C LEU A 189 -11.79 6.26 -10.51
N GLY A 190 -11.09 5.16 -10.24
CA GLY A 190 -11.58 4.03 -9.48
C GLY A 190 -11.38 4.22 -7.98
N THR A 191 -12.44 4.03 -7.19
CA THR A 191 -12.36 4.05 -5.72
C THR A 191 -12.70 2.67 -5.16
N VAL A 192 -11.84 2.14 -4.29
CA VAL A 192 -12.12 0.92 -3.51
C VAL A 192 -12.57 1.30 -2.11
N VAL A 193 -13.83 1.02 -1.79
CA VAL A 193 -14.38 1.14 -0.45
C VAL A 193 -14.11 -0.16 0.32
N SER A 194 -13.18 -0.10 1.26
CA SER A 194 -12.91 -1.21 2.18
C SER A 194 -13.99 -1.29 3.26
N VAL A 195 -14.68 -2.42 3.33
CA VAL A 195 -15.76 -2.71 4.28
C VAL A 195 -15.21 -3.62 5.38
N THR A 196 -15.28 -3.18 6.64
CA THR A 196 -14.83 -3.97 7.79
C THR A 196 -16.00 -4.30 8.72
N GLY A 197 -16.34 -5.58 8.82
CA GLY A 197 -17.20 -6.05 9.90
C GLY A 197 -16.39 -6.34 11.18
N LYS A 198 -15.28 -7.06 11.04
CA LYS A 198 -14.54 -7.67 12.16
C LYS A 198 -14.23 -6.69 13.30
N GLY A 199 -14.70 -7.03 14.50
CA GLY A 199 -14.42 -6.28 15.73
C GLY A 199 -15.38 -5.13 16.03
N MET A 200 -16.41 -4.89 15.19
CA MET A 200 -17.35 -3.78 15.33
C MET A 200 -18.81 -4.28 15.36
N PRO A 201 -19.37 -4.62 16.53
CA PRO A 201 -20.74 -5.14 16.66
C PRO A 201 -21.82 -4.23 16.07
N ALA A 202 -21.57 -2.92 16.00
CA ALA A 202 -22.47 -1.94 15.38
C ALA A 202 -22.61 -2.12 13.86
N HIS A 203 -21.67 -2.80 13.20
CA HIS A 203 -21.70 -3.13 11.77
C HIS A 203 -22.24 -4.55 11.52
N LEU A 204 -22.94 -5.16 12.50
CA LEU A 204 -23.56 -6.46 12.33
C LEU A 204 -24.72 -6.36 11.35
N GLY A 205 -24.53 -6.96 10.17
CA GLY A 205 -25.40 -6.75 9.01
C GLY A 205 -24.73 -5.83 8.01
N ASP A 206 -24.17 -4.70 8.40
CA ASP A 206 -23.48 -3.75 7.50
C ASP A 206 -22.04 -4.20 7.14
N THR A 207 -21.92 -5.32 6.43
CA THR A 207 -20.63 -5.92 6.09
C THR A 207 -20.71 -6.86 4.88
N LEU A 208 -19.59 -7.08 4.21
CA LEU A 208 -19.40 -8.12 3.20
C LEU A 208 -18.96 -9.47 3.81
N ALA A 209 -18.76 -9.52 5.12
CA ALA A 209 -18.40 -10.71 5.90
C ALA A 209 -19.19 -10.83 7.21
N PRO A 210 -20.51 -11.04 7.14
CA PRO A 210 -21.35 -11.16 8.33
C PRO A 210 -21.03 -12.40 9.18
N SER A 211 -20.60 -13.51 8.56
CA SER A 211 -20.21 -14.75 9.25
C SER A 211 -18.94 -14.58 10.10
N ASP A 212 -17.97 -13.76 9.70
CA ASP A 212 -16.75 -13.47 10.47
C ASP A 212 -17.05 -12.85 11.86
N MET A 213 -18.24 -12.28 12.02
CA MET A 213 -18.69 -11.65 13.25
C MET A 213 -19.66 -12.49 14.06
N CYS A 214 -20.15 -13.60 13.53
CA CYS A 214 -21.19 -14.39 14.14
C CYS A 214 -20.58 -15.32 15.19
N PRO A 215 -20.77 -15.11 16.51
CA PRO A 215 -20.11 -15.92 17.54
C PRO A 215 -20.61 -17.36 17.59
N THR A 216 -21.78 -17.61 17.01
CA THR A 216 -22.40 -18.94 16.90
C THR A 216 -22.13 -19.60 15.56
N PHE A 217 -21.36 -18.96 14.68
CA PHE A 217 -20.89 -19.59 13.45
C PHE A 217 -19.93 -20.72 13.80
N VAL A 218 -20.24 -21.90 13.29
CA VAL A 218 -19.42 -23.11 13.42
C VAL A 218 -19.46 -23.83 12.09
N ASP A 219 -18.28 -24.16 11.59
CA ASP A 219 -18.12 -25.03 10.45
C ASP A 219 -18.01 -26.49 10.93
N ASP A 220 -19.07 -27.27 10.73
CA ASP A 220 -19.17 -28.67 11.18
C ASP A 220 -19.11 -29.66 10.01
N SER A 221 -18.47 -29.26 8.91
CA SER A 221 -18.41 -30.07 7.68
C SER A 221 -17.44 -31.25 7.72
N SER A 222 -16.50 -31.27 8.68
CA SER A 222 -15.51 -32.35 8.83
C SER A 222 -16.19 -33.71 8.93
N LYS A 223 -17.25 -33.84 9.74
CA LYS A 223 -18.00 -35.09 9.89
C LYS A 223 -18.46 -35.71 8.58
N GLN A 224 -18.93 -34.89 7.63
CA GLN A 224 -19.43 -35.38 6.34
C GLN A 224 -18.30 -35.60 5.35
N THR A 225 -17.29 -34.73 5.36
CA THR A 225 -16.12 -34.85 4.48
C THR A 225 -15.25 -36.04 4.86
N ASP A 226 -14.98 -36.29 6.15
CA ASP A 226 -14.24 -37.45 6.66
C ASP A 226 -14.99 -38.75 6.34
N ALA A 227 -16.31 -38.77 6.54
CA ALA A 227 -17.14 -39.94 6.22
C ALA A 227 -17.11 -40.26 4.71
N TRP A 228 -17.02 -39.26 3.85
CA TRP A 228 -16.89 -39.45 2.41
C TRP A 228 -15.46 -39.85 2.00
N GLN A 229 -14.45 -39.17 2.55
CA GLN A 229 -13.03 -39.45 2.32
C GLN A 229 -12.70 -40.92 2.60
N SER A 230 -13.23 -41.47 3.71
CA SER A 230 -13.07 -42.88 4.07
C SER A 230 -13.58 -43.88 3.01
N LYS A 231 -14.41 -43.44 2.06
CA LYS A 231 -14.99 -44.30 1.00
C LYS A 231 -14.17 -44.28 -0.28
N TRP A 232 -13.75 -43.10 -0.73
CA TRP A 232 -13.11 -42.97 -2.04
C TRP A 232 -11.57 -43.00 -1.96
N LEU A 233 -11.00 -42.42 -0.90
CA LEU A 233 -9.55 -42.28 -0.77
C LEU A 233 -8.80 -43.63 -0.71
N PRO A 234 -9.29 -44.69 -0.04
CA PRO A 234 -8.57 -45.96 0.00
C PRO A 234 -8.34 -46.59 -1.38
N ALA A 235 -9.31 -46.46 -2.30
CA ALA A 235 -9.16 -46.98 -3.67
C ALA A 235 -8.14 -46.14 -4.47
N PHE A 236 -8.17 -44.82 -4.30
CA PHE A 236 -7.19 -43.90 -4.89
C PHE A 236 -5.76 -44.21 -4.42
N LYS A 237 -5.57 -44.34 -3.09
CA LYS A 237 -4.30 -44.75 -2.48
C LYS A 237 -3.82 -46.07 -3.04
N LYS A 238 -4.66 -47.11 -3.00
CA LYS A 238 -4.31 -48.45 -3.51
C LYS A 238 -3.87 -48.40 -4.98
N ARG A 239 -4.54 -47.61 -5.83
CA ARG A 239 -4.16 -47.45 -7.23
C ARG A 239 -2.84 -46.71 -7.40
N LEU A 240 -2.57 -45.65 -6.63
CA LEU A 240 -1.34 -44.88 -6.80
C LEU A 240 -0.12 -45.54 -6.16
N SER A 241 -0.29 -46.21 -5.02
CA SER A 241 0.80 -46.92 -4.33
C SER A 241 1.42 -48.04 -5.17
N GLN A 242 0.72 -48.60 -6.17
CA GLN A 242 1.30 -49.61 -7.07
C GLN A 242 2.43 -49.06 -7.97
N TYR A 243 2.54 -47.74 -8.10
CA TYR A 243 3.59 -47.07 -8.89
C TYR A 243 4.79 -46.65 -8.02
N ILE A 244 4.81 -47.03 -6.75
CA ILE A 244 5.86 -46.73 -5.77
C ILE A 244 6.47 -48.06 -5.32
N GLU A 245 7.79 -48.18 -5.42
CA GLU A 245 8.55 -49.30 -4.85
C GLU A 245 9.60 -48.73 -3.88
N GLY A 246 9.46 -49.01 -2.59
CA GLY A 246 10.35 -48.48 -1.54
C GLY A 246 9.58 -47.99 -0.30
N ASP A 247 10.17 -47.08 0.46
CA ASP A 247 9.71 -46.70 1.80
C ASP A 247 8.90 -45.37 1.86
N LEU A 248 8.44 -44.85 0.72
CA LEU A 248 7.62 -43.63 0.69
C LEU A 248 6.23 -43.88 1.31
N ASP A 249 6.07 -43.44 2.56
CA ASP A 249 4.79 -43.51 3.29
C ASP A 249 4.13 -42.13 3.43
N LEU A 250 2.90 -42.05 2.92
CA LEU A 250 2.08 -40.84 2.89
C LEU A 250 0.79 -41.04 3.69
N GLU A 251 0.50 -40.09 4.56
CA GLU A 251 -0.73 -40.08 5.35
C GLU A 251 -1.96 -39.74 4.50
N ASP A 252 -3.16 -40.06 5.00
CA ASP A 252 -4.42 -39.83 4.26
C ASP A 252 -4.61 -38.35 3.86
N GLY A 253 -4.19 -37.41 4.71
CA GLY A 253 -4.21 -35.99 4.37
C GLY A 253 -3.33 -35.66 3.16
N GLN A 254 -2.12 -36.22 3.10
CA GLN A 254 -1.16 -35.98 2.01
C GLN A 254 -1.68 -36.55 0.68
N TRP A 255 -2.33 -37.71 0.69
CA TRP A 255 -2.99 -38.25 -0.50
C TRP A 255 -4.19 -37.40 -0.95
N ASN A 256 -4.98 -36.92 0.01
CA ASN A 256 -6.14 -36.07 -0.25
C ASN A 256 -5.74 -34.68 -0.81
N ASP A 257 -4.49 -34.25 -0.60
CA ASP A 257 -3.96 -32.98 -1.10
C ASP A 257 -3.48 -33.05 -2.57
N PHE A 258 -3.47 -34.21 -3.23
CA PHE A 258 -3.02 -34.32 -4.63
C PHE A 258 -3.89 -33.46 -5.58
N PRO A 259 -5.23 -33.53 -5.57
CA PRO A 259 -6.07 -32.62 -6.36
C PRO A 259 -5.97 -31.16 -5.90
N TYR A 260 -5.73 -30.93 -4.61
CA TYR A 260 -5.54 -29.57 -4.06
C TYR A 260 -4.29 -28.90 -4.64
N ILE A 261 -3.15 -29.60 -4.62
CA ILE A 261 -1.88 -29.13 -5.21
C ILE A 261 -2.01 -28.96 -6.72
N CYS A 262 -2.71 -29.87 -7.42
CA CYS A 262 -3.00 -29.73 -8.84
C CYS A 262 -3.58 -28.34 -9.17
N GLY A 263 -4.59 -27.88 -8.43
CA GLY A 263 -5.21 -26.57 -8.65
C GLY A 263 -4.27 -25.41 -8.35
N PHE A 264 -3.66 -25.42 -7.17
CA PHE A 264 -2.80 -24.33 -6.72
C PHE A 264 -1.50 -24.20 -7.51
N GLU A 265 -0.80 -25.29 -7.77
CA GLU A 265 0.44 -25.25 -8.55
C GLU A 265 0.14 -24.77 -9.98
N SER A 266 -0.99 -25.19 -10.56
CA SER A 266 -1.35 -24.76 -11.91
C SER A 266 -1.59 -23.25 -12.00
N GLN A 267 -2.36 -22.68 -11.05
CA GLN A 267 -2.63 -21.24 -11.03
C GLN A 267 -1.43 -20.38 -10.56
N ILE A 268 -0.42 -20.97 -9.91
CA ILE A 268 0.81 -20.26 -9.52
C ILE A 268 1.80 -20.21 -10.69
N THR A 269 2.00 -21.36 -11.35
CA THR A 269 3.00 -21.52 -12.42
C THR A 269 2.47 -21.08 -13.79
N GLY A 270 1.14 -21.08 -13.98
CA GLY A 270 0.51 -20.87 -15.28
C GLY A 270 0.61 -22.09 -16.21
N GLN A 271 1.00 -23.26 -15.69
CA GLN A 271 1.14 -24.52 -16.42
C GLN A 271 0.36 -25.62 -15.71
N LEU A 272 -0.18 -26.61 -16.43
CA LEU A 272 -0.90 -27.70 -15.78
C LEU A 272 0.04 -28.51 -14.88
N SER A 273 -0.28 -28.58 -13.59
CA SER A 273 0.50 -29.30 -12.60
C SER A 273 0.61 -30.79 -12.92
N PRO A 274 1.78 -31.43 -12.68
CA PRO A 274 1.92 -32.87 -12.82
C PRO A 274 1.01 -33.65 -11.87
N PHE A 275 0.61 -33.08 -10.72
CA PHE A 275 -0.37 -33.70 -9.82
C PHE A 275 -1.72 -33.93 -10.51
N CYS A 276 -2.09 -33.11 -11.49
CA CYS A 276 -3.34 -33.26 -12.23
C CYS A 276 -3.41 -34.58 -13.02
N SER A 277 -2.26 -35.21 -13.30
CA SER A 277 -2.17 -36.49 -14.00
C SER A 277 -2.33 -37.72 -13.09
N THR A 278 -2.42 -37.52 -11.78
CA THR A 278 -2.40 -38.62 -10.79
C THR A 278 -3.76 -39.26 -10.54
N PHE A 279 -4.86 -38.62 -10.93
CA PHE A 279 -6.23 -39.11 -10.76
C PHE A 279 -6.93 -39.27 -12.11
N ASN A 280 -7.87 -40.21 -12.16
CA ASN A 280 -8.80 -40.35 -13.29
C ASN A 280 -10.08 -39.54 -13.06
N GLN A 281 -10.90 -39.39 -14.11
CA GLN A 281 -12.16 -38.65 -14.05
C GLN A 281 -13.07 -39.07 -12.89
N LYS A 282 -13.22 -40.37 -12.64
CA LYS A 282 -14.11 -40.89 -11.60
C LYS A 282 -13.64 -40.50 -10.21
N GLU A 283 -12.33 -40.56 -9.95
CA GLU A 283 -11.72 -40.15 -8.67
C GLU A 283 -11.78 -38.64 -8.47
N LEU A 284 -11.58 -37.87 -9.53
CA LEU A 284 -11.75 -36.43 -9.52
C LEU A 284 -13.19 -36.04 -9.16
N GLU A 285 -14.20 -36.74 -9.68
CA GLU A 285 -15.61 -36.55 -9.29
C GLU A 285 -15.87 -36.91 -7.82
N GLN A 286 -15.12 -37.88 -7.24
CA GLN A 286 -15.20 -38.17 -5.81
C GLN A 286 -14.65 -37.01 -4.98
N TYR A 287 -13.51 -36.43 -5.39
CA TYR A 287 -12.92 -35.27 -4.74
C TYR A 287 -13.81 -34.03 -4.89
N GLU A 288 -14.37 -33.78 -6.07
CA GLU A 288 -15.34 -32.70 -6.31
C GLU A 288 -16.53 -32.82 -5.36
N TYR A 289 -17.08 -34.02 -5.21
CA TYR A 289 -18.20 -34.23 -4.29
C TYR A 289 -17.77 -34.08 -2.81
N GLN A 290 -16.53 -34.39 -2.45
CA GLN A 290 -16.01 -34.04 -1.13
C GLN A 290 -16.03 -32.51 -0.91
N GLN A 291 -15.65 -31.72 -1.93
CA GLN A 291 -15.74 -30.25 -1.88
C GLN A 291 -17.21 -29.78 -1.82
N ASP A 292 -18.12 -30.44 -2.54
CA ASP A 292 -19.55 -30.17 -2.44
C ASP A 292 -20.04 -30.35 -1.00
N LEU A 293 -19.68 -31.46 -0.34
CA LEU A 293 -20.02 -31.72 1.05
C LEU A 293 -19.37 -30.69 2.00
N ARG A 294 -18.10 -30.34 1.78
CA ARG A 294 -17.35 -29.33 2.56
C ARG A 294 -18.12 -28.01 2.64
N TYR A 295 -18.52 -27.48 1.50
CA TYR A 295 -19.21 -26.20 1.45
C TYR A 295 -20.70 -26.33 1.74
N TYR A 296 -21.37 -27.41 1.34
CA TYR A 296 -22.81 -27.63 1.62
C TYR A 296 -23.10 -27.72 3.12
N TYR A 297 -22.23 -28.40 3.87
CA TYR A 297 -22.34 -28.60 5.32
C TYR A 297 -21.59 -27.58 6.16
N GLY A 298 -20.62 -26.85 5.60
CA GLY A 298 -19.83 -25.86 6.33
C GLY A 298 -20.44 -24.45 6.27
N VAL A 299 -20.82 -24.00 5.08
CA VAL A 299 -21.32 -22.62 4.83
C VAL A 299 -22.57 -22.58 3.92
N GLY A 300 -23.07 -23.74 3.51
CA GLY A 300 -24.11 -23.91 2.51
C GLY A 300 -25.50 -24.24 3.09
N PRO A 301 -26.40 -24.82 2.27
CA PRO A 301 -27.81 -25.02 2.61
C PRO A 301 -28.08 -25.90 3.83
N ALA A 302 -27.16 -26.79 4.23
CA ALA A 302 -27.38 -27.66 5.39
C ALA A 302 -27.11 -26.99 6.74
N THR A 303 -26.53 -25.78 6.72
CA THR A 303 -26.17 -25.06 7.93
C THR A 303 -27.37 -24.30 8.49
N LYS A 304 -27.44 -24.16 9.82
CA LYS A 304 -28.51 -23.39 10.48
C LYS A 304 -28.26 -21.89 10.53
N VAL A 305 -26.99 -21.49 10.63
CA VAL A 305 -26.54 -20.10 10.85
C VAL A 305 -25.95 -19.53 9.57
N ALA A 306 -24.89 -20.15 9.01
CA ALA A 306 -24.18 -19.64 7.83
C ALA A 306 -25.11 -19.36 6.64
N SER A 307 -26.06 -20.27 6.36
CA SER A 307 -27.10 -20.12 5.32
C SER A 307 -27.97 -18.85 5.39
N LYS A 308 -27.91 -18.12 6.51
CA LYS A 308 -28.69 -16.90 6.76
C LYS A 308 -27.83 -15.64 6.75
N MET A 309 -26.51 -15.76 6.81
CA MET A 309 -25.61 -14.62 7.11
C MET A 309 -25.63 -13.56 6.01
N MET A 310 -25.75 -13.95 4.74
CA MET A 310 -25.76 -13.01 3.60
C MET A 310 -27.16 -12.55 3.16
N VAL A 311 -28.23 -12.97 3.87
CA VAL A 311 -29.61 -12.56 3.53
C VAL A 311 -29.83 -11.06 3.70
N PRO A 312 -29.33 -10.41 4.77
CA PRO A 312 -29.46 -8.97 4.88
C PRO A 312 -28.75 -8.27 3.70
N PHE A 313 -27.56 -8.72 3.29
CA PHE A 313 -26.80 -8.13 2.17
C PHE A 313 -27.58 -8.23 0.86
N LEU A 314 -28.12 -9.42 0.60
CA LEU A 314 -28.95 -9.66 -0.57
C LEU A 314 -30.19 -8.76 -0.58
N ASP A 315 -30.87 -8.59 0.56
CA ASP A 315 -32.05 -7.73 0.62
C ASP A 315 -31.69 -6.28 0.28
N ALA A 316 -30.61 -5.73 0.86
CA ALA A 316 -30.17 -4.38 0.56
C ALA A 316 -29.77 -4.18 -0.90
N LEU A 317 -29.07 -5.15 -1.49
CA LEU A 317 -28.74 -5.15 -2.92
C LEU A 317 -30.02 -5.13 -3.77
N VAL A 318 -31.00 -5.97 -3.45
CA VAL A 318 -32.28 -6.01 -4.18
C VAL A 318 -33.06 -4.70 -4.01
N GLN A 319 -33.01 -4.04 -2.85
CA GLN A 319 -33.61 -2.72 -2.69
C GLN A 319 -32.95 -1.65 -3.57
N ARG A 320 -31.64 -1.75 -3.89
CA ARG A 320 -31.00 -0.86 -4.90
C ARG A 320 -31.56 -1.08 -6.28
N PHE A 321 -31.79 -2.34 -6.67
CA PHE A 321 -32.46 -2.64 -7.93
C PHE A 321 -33.91 -2.17 -7.97
N VAL A 322 -34.63 -2.19 -6.84
CA VAL A 322 -35.98 -1.61 -6.75
C VAL A 322 -35.94 -0.09 -6.92
N ALA A 323 -34.97 0.60 -6.30
CA ALA A 323 -34.77 2.04 -6.47
C ALA A 323 -34.38 2.42 -7.91
N GLY A 324 -33.52 1.60 -8.54
CA GLY A 324 -33.13 1.72 -9.94
C GLY A 324 -31.76 2.34 -10.20
N PRO A 325 -31.38 2.45 -11.49
CA PRO A 325 -30.03 2.80 -11.91
C PRO A 325 -29.65 4.27 -11.65
N ASP A 326 -30.64 5.14 -11.45
CA ASP A 326 -30.44 6.56 -11.15
C ASP A 326 -30.51 6.85 -9.64
N ALA A 327 -30.57 5.80 -8.81
CA ALA A 327 -30.56 5.95 -7.37
C ALA A 327 -29.26 6.59 -6.90
N THR A 328 -29.38 7.58 -6.02
CA THR A 328 -28.24 8.15 -5.31
C THR A 328 -27.91 7.30 -4.09
N GLY A 329 -26.62 7.22 -3.80
CA GLY A 329 -26.11 6.91 -2.48
C GLY A 329 -25.73 8.22 -1.79
N THR A 330 -25.20 8.10 -0.60
CA THR A 330 -24.56 9.21 0.11
C THR A 330 -23.07 8.86 0.24
N ASN A 331 -22.18 9.81 0.48
CA ASN A 331 -20.72 9.65 0.49
C ASN A 331 -20.18 9.99 1.89
N PHE A 332 -18.90 9.71 2.19
CA PHE A 332 -18.35 9.68 3.57
C PHE A 332 -18.44 11.02 4.28
N ASP A 333 -18.55 12.09 3.50
CA ASP A 333 -18.76 13.46 3.91
C ASP A 333 -20.25 13.83 4.11
N GLY A 334 -21.16 12.87 3.97
CA GLY A 334 -22.60 13.02 4.05
C GLY A 334 -23.26 13.59 2.79
N LYS A 335 -22.53 13.79 1.68
CA LYS A 335 -23.11 14.31 0.44
C LYS A 335 -23.71 13.21 -0.42
N ASP A 336 -24.73 13.53 -1.20
CA ASP A 336 -25.26 12.58 -2.18
C ASP A 336 -24.23 12.32 -3.30
N PHE A 337 -24.08 11.05 -3.68
CA PHE A 337 -23.31 10.64 -4.86
C PHE A 337 -24.13 9.70 -5.73
N LYS A 338 -23.87 9.73 -7.03
CA LYS A 338 -24.56 8.85 -7.99
C LYS A 338 -23.98 7.44 -7.89
N LEU A 339 -24.83 6.44 -7.63
CA LEU A 339 -24.36 5.04 -7.62
C LEU A 339 -23.98 4.59 -9.04
N PRO A 340 -22.92 3.78 -9.19
CA PRO A 340 -22.65 3.11 -10.46
C PRO A 340 -23.84 2.24 -10.88
N LYS A 341 -24.15 2.21 -12.18
CA LYS A 341 -25.17 1.28 -12.71
C LYS A 341 -24.70 -0.18 -12.68
N ILE A 342 -23.40 -0.40 -12.50
CA ILE A 342 -22.77 -1.70 -12.27
C ILE A 342 -22.22 -1.71 -10.84
N LEU A 343 -22.88 -2.40 -9.92
CA LEU A 343 -22.46 -2.49 -8.52
C LEU A 343 -21.49 -3.65 -8.33
N MET A 344 -20.26 -3.37 -7.88
CA MET A 344 -19.22 -4.40 -7.70
C MET A 344 -18.92 -4.62 -6.22
N SER A 345 -18.98 -5.86 -5.75
CA SER A 345 -18.58 -6.24 -4.38
C SER A 345 -17.63 -7.42 -4.39
N PHE A 346 -16.56 -7.34 -3.60
CA PHE A 346 -15.53 -8.37 -3.51
C PHE A 346 -15.45 -8.96 -2.09
N LEU A 347 -15.44 -10.28 -1.98
CA LEU A 347 -15.47 -11.02 -0.71
C LEU A 347 -14.73 -12.37 -0.78
N ASN A 348 -14.88 -13.22 0.23
CA ASN A 348 -14.27 -14.55 0.29
C ASN A 348 -15.27 -15.65 -0.13
N ASP A 349 -14.75 -16.85 -0.44
CA ASP A 349 -15.56 -18.02 -0.81
C ASP A 349 -16.65 -18.37 0.19
N GLY A 350 -16.35 -18.32 1.49
CA GLY A 350 -17.32 -18.58 2.55
C GLY A 350 -18.59 -17.76 2.35
N GLN A 351 -18.45 -16.44 2.25
CA GLN A 351 -19.58 -15.53 2.04
C GLN A 351 -20.21 -15.65 0.65
N LEU A 352 -19.44 -16.01 -0.39
CA LEU A 352 -20.02 -16.24 -1.71
C LEU A 352 -20.98 -17.43 -1.69
N ASN A 353 -20.62 -18.52 -0.99
CA ASN A 353 -21.51 -19.67 -0.81
C ASN A 353 -22.74 -19.31 0.04
N GLU A 354 -22.56 -18.56 1.12
CA GLU A 354 -23.69 -18.06 1.93
C GLU A 354 -24.64 -17.19 1.09
N LEU A 355 -24.10 -16.34 0.22
CA LEU A 355 -24.89 -15.53 -0.72
C LEU A 355 -25.62 -16.42 -1.73
N ALA A 356 -24.96 -17.44 -2.27
CA ALA A 356 -25.58 -18.42 -3.16
C ALA A 356 -26.83 -19.06 -2.52
N VAL A 357 -26.76 -19.42 -1.24
CA VAL A 357 -27.92 -19.91 -0.48
C VAL A 357 -28.97 -18.81 -0.29
N ALA A 358 -28.54 -17.60 0.08
CA ALA A 358 -29.43 -16.48 0.32
C ALA A 358 -30.32 -16.16 -0.89
N THR A 359 -29.80 -16.29 -2.12
CA THR A 359 -30.56 -16.06 -3.37
C THR A 359 -31.83 -16.91 -3.50
N GLY A 360 -31.87 -18.06 -2.84
CA GLY A 360 -32.97 -19.02 -2.94
C GLY A 360 -32.97 -19.87 -4.20
N VAL A 361 -31.97 -19.77 -5.09
CA VAL A 361 -31.91 -20.63 -6.29
C VAL A 361 -31.71 -22.12 -5.94
N TYR A 362 -31.17 -22.40 -4.75
CA TYR A 362 -30.96 -23.75 -4.22
C TYR A 362 -32.07 -24.24 -3.27
N ASP A 363 -33.22 -23.56 -3.18
CA ASP A 363 -34.30 -23.92 -2.24
C ASP A 363 -34.85 -25.35 -2.40
N ASN A 364 -34.79 -25.88 -3.62
CA ASN A 364 -35.24 -27.23 -3.93
C ASN A 364 -34.10 -28.27 -3.87
N GLN A 365 -32.88 -27.87 -3.51
CA GLN A 365 -31.75 -28.79 -3.36
C GLN A 365 -32.05 -29.76 -2.22
N LYS A 366 -32.15 -31.05 -2.53
CA LYS A 366 -32.24 -32.10 -1.53
C LYS A 366 -30.93 -32.18 -0.74
N ARG A 367 -31.02 -32.62 0.51
CA ARG A 367 -29.84 -32.84 1.36
C ARG A 367 -28.83 -33.76 0.68
N LEU A 368 -27.58 -33.32 0.56
CA LEU A 368 -26.50 -34.11 -0.04
C LEU A 368 -26.15 -35.32 0.86
N PRO A 369 -26.28 -36.56 0.37
CA PRO A 369 -25.96 -37.75 1.16
C PRO A 369 -24.44 -38.00 1.24
N VAL A 370 -23.98 -38.67 2.29
CA VAL A 370 -22.57 -39.04 2.51
C VAL A 370 -22.25 -40.47 2.05
N ASP A 371 -23.15 -41.09 1.29
CA ASP A 371 -23.04 -42.48 0.84
C ASP A 371 -23.06 -42.69 -0.67
N ARG A 372 -23.40 -41.66 -1.44
CA ARG A 372 -23.37 -41.66 -2.89
C ARG A 372 -23.28 -40.24 -3.41
N ILE A 373 -22.90 -40.14 -4.68
CA ILE A 373 -23.03 -38.93 -5.49
C ILE A 373 -24.46 -38.90 -6.08
N PRO A 374 -25.30 -37.90 -5.77
CA PRO A 374 -26.58 -37.73 -6.48
C PRO A 374 -26.35 -37.16 -7.88
N GLU A 375 -26.95 -37.78 -8.89
CA GLU A 375 -26.90 -37.30 -10.28
C GLU A 375 -27.67 -35.98 -10.47
N ASP A 376 -28.78 -35.80 -9.75
CA ASP A 376 -29.66 -34.62 -9.81
C ASP A 376 -29.20 -33.45 -8.92
N ARG A 377 -27.96 -33.47 -8.40
CA ARG A 377 -27.46 -32.40 -7.53
C ARG A 377 -27.23 -31.10 -8.30
N LEU A 378 -27.88 -30.04 -7.83
CA LEU A 378 -27.70 -28.67 -8.31
C LEU A 378 -26.54 -27.99 -7.59
N TRP A 379 -26.36 -28.27 -6.29
CA TRP A 379 -25.24 -27.75 -5.50
C TRP A 379 -23.94 -28.44 -5.90
N ARG A 380 -23.10 -27.71 -6.64
CA ARG A 380 -21.74 -28.08 -7.03
C ARG A 380 -20.82 -26.91 -6.72
N ASN A 381 -19.89 -27.08 -5.78
CA ASN A 381 -19.11 -25.96 -5.28
C ASN A 381 -18.13 -25.39 -6.32
N SER A 382 -17.58 -26.25 -7.17
CA SER A 382 -16.82 -25.89 -8.37
C SER A 382 -17.58 -24.92 -9.28
N GLU A 383 -18.89 -25.03 -9.35
CA GLU A 383 -19.78 -24.18 -10.15
C GLU A 383 -20.22 -22.90 -9.42
N ILE A 384 -19.93 -22.77 -8.13
CA ILE A 384 -20.35 -21.63 -7.28
C ILE A 384 -19.17 -20.74 -6.95
N SER A 385 -18.15 -21.31 -6.30
CA SER A 385 -17.05 -20.56 -5.72
C SER A 385 -15.66 -21.10 -6.08
N PRO A 386 -15.33 -21.32 -7.37
CA PRO A 386 -13.93 -21.47 -7.76
C PRO A 386 -13.16 -20.19 -7.40
N MET A 387 -11.84 -20.13 -7.63
CA MET A 387 -11.14 -18.84 -7.55
C MET A 387 -11.81 -17.84 -8.50
N ARG A 388 -11.93 -16.55 -8.10
CA ARG A 388 -12.74 -15.52 -8.81
C ARG A 388 -14.22 -15.89 -9.02
N GLY A 389 -14.75 -16.93 -8.36
CA GLY A 389 -16.17 -17.31 -8.41
C GLY A 389 -17.08 -16.10 -8.20
N THR A 390 -18.14 -15.99 -9.01
CA THR A 390 -18.91 -14.77 -9.17
C THR A 390 -20.41 -15.06 -9.22
N ILE A 391 -21.19 -14.30 -8.45
CA ILE A 391 -22.66 -14.26 -8.54
C ILE A 391 -23.06 -12.89 -9.08
N ALA A 392 -23.75 -12.87 -10.22
CA ALA A 392 -24.25 -11.66 -10.85
C ALA A 392 -25.77 -11.55 -10.74
N PHE A 393 -26.24 -10.32 -10.64
CA PHE A 393 -27.64 -9.93 -10.61
C PHE A 393 -27.87 -8.91 -11.71
N GLU A 394 -28.85 -9.14 -12.57
CA GLU A 394 -29.20 -8.24 -13.66
C GLU A 394 -30.65 -7.78 -13.51
N ARG A 395 -30.87 -6.47 -13.65
CA ARG A 395 -32.21 -5.90 -13.77
C ARG A 395 -32.59 -5.79 -15.23
N LEU A 396 -33.51 -6.66 -15.63
CA LEU A 396 -34.05 -6.68 -16.99
C LEU A 396 -35.23 -5.73 -17.09
N THR A 397 -35.24 -4.93 -18.14
CA THR A 397 -36.39 -4.15 -18.58
C THR A 397 -36.93 -4.76 -19.85
N CYS A 398 -38.08 -5.41 -19.75
CA CYS A 398 -38.66 -6.14 -20.88
C CYS A 398 -39.93 -5.44 -21.36
N THR A 399 -39.97 -5.08 -22.64
CA THR A 399 -41.14 -4.47 -23.26
C THR A 399 -41.97 -5.54 -23.98
N LYS A 400 -43.29 -5.52 -23.76
CA LYS A 400 -44.25 -6.25 -24.59
C LYS A 400 -45.07 -5.22 -25.36
N LYS A 401 -45.24 -5.42 -26.67
CA LYS A 401 -45.92 -4.51 -27.62
C LYS A 401 -47.06 -3.72 -26.95
N GLY A 402 -46.87 -2.41 -26.79
CA GLY A 402 -47.89 -1.48 -26.27
C GLY A 402 -48.05 -1.36 -24.75
N ARG A 403 -47.17 -1.98 -23.93
CA ARG A 403 -47.20 -1.85 -22.46
C ARG A 403 -45.89 -1.27 -21.90
N PRO A 404 -45.92 -0.56 -20.75
CA PRO A 404 -44.72 -0.12 -20.06
C PRO A 404 -43.77 -1.28 -19.78
N GLY A 405 -42.45 -1.04 -19.89
CA GLY A 405 -41.43 -2.05 -19.66
C GLY A 405 -41.51 -2.64 -18.25
N GLN A 406 -41.77 -3.94 -18.13
CA GLN A 406 -41.80 -4.64 -16.84
C GLN A 406 -40.38 -4.98 -16.39
N LYS A 407 -40.13 -4.90 -15.07
CA LYS A 407 -38.82 -5.13 -14.47
C LYS A 407 -38.70 -6.55 -13.91
N TYR A 408 -37.62 -7.24 -14.24
CA TYR A 408 -37.30 -8.57 -13.75
C TYR A 408 -35.89 -8.62 -13.17
N MET A 409 -35.66 -9.54 -12.23
CA MET A 409 -34.37 -9.89 -11.69
C MET A 409 -33.92 -11.21 -12.30
N ARG A 410 -32.71 -11.24 -12.87
CA ARG A 410 -32.03 -12.45 -13.34
C ARG A 410 -30.76 -12.67 -12.51
N ILE A 411 -30.53 -13.91 -12.11
CA ILE A 411 -29.37 -14.31 -11.30
C ILE A 411 -28.49 -15.22 -12.14
N LEU A 412 -27.20 -14.91 -12.19
CA LEU A 412 -26.20 -15.74 -12.82
C LEU A 412 -25.16 -16.16 -11.80
N ILE A 413 -24.70 -17.39 -11.87
CA ILE A 413 -23.55 -17.89 -11.10
C ILE A 413 -22.54 -18.36 -12.12
N ASN A 414 -21.34 -17.76 -12.11
CA ASN A 414 -20.27 -18.01 -13.09
C ASN A 414 -20.79 -18.01 -14.54
N ASP A 415 -21.50 -16.93 -14.90
CA ASP A 415 -22.09 -16.70 -16.22
C ASP A 415 -23.18 -17.69 -16.68
N ARG A 416 -23.73 -18.52 -15.78
CA ARG A 416 -24.91 -19.36 -16.05
C ARG A 416 -26.13 -18.92 -15.26
N VAL A 417 -27.31 -19.00 -15.87
CA VAL A 417 -28.57 -18.55 -15.26
C VAL A 417 -29.09 -19.58 -14.25
N TYR A 418 -29.37 -19.13 -13.02
CA TYR A 418 -29.98 -19.93 -11.97
C TYR A 418 -31.35 -19.35 -11.59
N PRO A 419 -32.46 -20.04 -11.93
CA PRO A 419 -33.80 -19.54 -11.65
C PRO A 419 -34.18 -19.80 -10.19
N VAL A 420 -34.85 -18.84 -9.55
CA VAL A 420 -35.45 -19.03 -8.23
C VAL A 420 -36.67 -19.96 -8.39
N PRO A 421 -36.73 -21.14 -7.74
CA PRO A 421 -37.77 -22.13 -8.03
C PRO A 421 -39.21 -21.61 -7.87
N SER A 422 -39.44 -20.73 -6.90
CA SER A 422 -40.73 -20.10 -6.61
C SER A 422 -41.04 -18.87 -7.48
N CYS A 423 -40.08 -18.39 -8.28
CA CYS A 423 -40.22 -17.20 -9.11
C CYS A 423 -39.34 -17.26 -10.37
N LYS A 424 -39.91 -17.81 -11.45
CA LYS A 424 -39.20 -18.12 -12.70
C LYS A 424 -40.08 -17.94 -13.94
N ASP A 425 -41.15 -17.16 -13.79
CA ASP A 425 -42.21 -16.91 -14.78
C ASP A 425 -41.91 -15.73 -15.72
N GLY A 426 -40.80 -15.02 -15.51
CA GLY A 426 -40.33 -13.93 -16.38
C GLY A 426 -39.52 -14.41 -17.60
N PRO A 427 -39.21 -13.49 -18.55
CA PRO A 427 -38.35 -13.76 -19.70
C PRO A 427 -36.99 -14.35 -19.29
N GLY A 428 -36.51 -15.37 -19.99
CA GLY A 428 -35.27 -16.07 -19.59
C GLY A 428 -35.35 -16.78 -18.24
N ARG A 429 -36.56 -17.14 -17.78
CA ARG A 429 -36.84 -17.71 -16.45
C ARG A 429 -36.41 -16.80 -15.29
N SER A 430 -36.43 -15.50 -15.54
CA SER A 430 -36.22 -14.45 -14.53
C SER A 430 -37.41 -14.32 -13.57
N CYS A 431 -37.22 -13.57 -12.47
CA CYS A 431 -38.26 -13.30 -11.47
C CYS A 431 -38.76 -11.86 -11.59
N ALA A 432 -40.06 -11.59 -11.51
CA ALA A 432 -40.56 -10.23 -11.44
C ALA A 432 -39.90 -9.49 -10.25
N LEU A 433 -39.32 -8.30 -10.48
CA LEU A 433 -38.47 -7.62 -9.49
C LEU A 433 -39.19 -7.39 -8.15
N ALA A 434 -40.45 -6.95 -8.20
CA ALA A 434 -41.27 -6.75 -7.00
C ALA A 434 -41.54 -8.06 -6.23
N LYS A 435 -41.69 -9.18 -6.94
CA LYS A 435 -41.87 -10.51 -6.34
C LYS A 435 -40.56 -11.00 -5.71
N TYR A 436 -39.42 -10.78 -6.36
CA TYR A 436 -38.12 -11.13 -5.79
C TYR A 436 -37.80 -10.31 -4.53
N ALA A 437 -38.04 -8.99 -4.57
CA ALA A 437 -37.88 -8.12 -3.42
C ALA A 437 -38.76 -8.53 -2.23
N LYS A 438 -39.96 -9.06 -2.49
CA LYS A 438 -40.79 -9.66 -1.45
C LYS A 438 -40.17 -10.95 -0.88
N ILE A 439 -39.63 -11.82 -1.74
CA ILE A 439 -38.96 -13.07 -1.31
C ILE A 439 -37.77 -12.76 -0.39
N THR A 440 -36.89 -11.82 -0.74
CA THR A 440 -35.73 -11.45 0.08
C THR A 440 -36.15 -10.84 1.41
N LYS A 441 -37.16 -9.95 1.39
CA LYS A 441 -37.69 -9.32 2.61
C LYS A 441 -38.38 -10.32 3.54
N ASP A 442 -39.11 -11.30 3.00
CA ASP A 442 -39.74 -12.35 3.79
C ASP A 442 -38.70 -13.31 4.38
N ARG A 443 -37.59 -13.60 3.66
CA ARG A 443 -36.43 -14.33 4.20
C ARG A 443 -35.79 -13.59 5.38
N LEU A 444 -35.55 -12.29 5.22
CA LEU A 444 -34.99 -11.45 6.27
C LEU A 444 -35.85 -11.45 7.54
N LYS A 445 -37.17 -11.27 7.40
CA LYS A 445 -38.15 -11.32 8.52
C LYS A 445 -38.15 -12.65 9.26
N LYS A 446 -38.11 -13.78 8.54
CA LYS A 446 -38.13 -15.13 9.12
C LYS A 446 -36.91 -15.45 9.99
N GLN A 447 -35.82 -14.69 9.82
CA GLN A 447 -34.55 -14.97 10.49
C GLN A 447 -34.42 -14.24 11.83
N ALA A 448 -35.43 -13.47 12.25
CA ALA A 448 -35.45 -12.74 13.53
C ALA A 448 -34.15 -11.98 13.80
N PHE A 449 -33.58 -11.35 12.77
CA PHE A 449 -32.64 -10.26 12.95
C PHE A 449 -33.41 -9.15 13.69
N TYR A 450 -33.41 -9.18 15.03
CA TYR A 450 -33.92 -8.11 15.90
C TYR A 450 -33.28 -6.77 15.48
N PRO A 451 -33.90 -5.60 15.75
CA PRO A 451 -33.90 -4.39 14.90
C PRO A 451 -32.56 -3.63 14.76
N TYR A 452 -31.42 -4.27 15.02
CA TYR A 452 -30.08 -3.75 14.77
C TYR A 452 -29.57 -4.00 13.35
N ALA A 453 -30.33 -4.67 12.48
CA ALA A 453 -29.86 -5.03 11.13
C ALA A 453 -30.90 -4.67 10.05
N LEU A 454 -31.15 -3.37 9.88
CA LEU A 454 -31.33 -2.88 8.51
C LEU A 454 -29.92 -2.78 7.94
N ILE A 455 -29.60 -3.59 6.94
CA ILE A 455 -28.49 -3.20 6.07
C ILE A 455 -28.94 -1.93 5.35
N HIS A 456 -28.44 -0.82 5.84
CA HIS A 456 -28.13 0.28 4.96
C HIS A 456 -26.88 -0.15 4.21
N ILE A 457 -26.88 -0.13 2.88
CA ILE A 457 -25.64 0.19 2.19
C ILE A 457 -25.33 1.60 2.73
N PRO A 458 -24.37 1.74 3.66
CA PRO A 458 -24.52 2.65 4.77
C PRO A 458 -24.47 4.07 4.27
N TYR A 459 -25.50 4.87 4.57
CA TYR A 459 -25.37 6.25 5.04
C TYR A 459 -26.52 6.65 5.96
N GLY A 460 -26.15 7.10 7.16
CA GLY A 460 -26.89 8.03 8.01
C GLY A 460 -27.91 7.45 9.00
N ASP A 461 -27.59 7.45 10.30
CA ASP A 461 -28.34 8.20 11.34
C ASP A 461 -27.81 7.95 12.77
N VAL A 462 -27.26 8.97 13.44
CA VAL A 462 -27.23 9.11 14.91
C VAL A 462 -27.40 10.59 15.29
N VAL A 463 -28.42 10.90 16.08
CA VAL A 463 -28.78 12.26 16.58
C VAL A 463 -28.35 12.43 18.05
N PHE A 464 -27.89 13.64 18.45
CA PHE A 464 -27.53 14.01 19.84
C PHE A 464 -28.43 15.13 20.42
N HIS A 465 -28.79 15.05 21.70
CA HIS A 465 -29.46 16.15 22.46
C HIS A 465 -28.54 16.77 23.55
N LYS A 466 -28.74 18.06 23.82
CA LYS A 466 -27.89 18.95 24.66
C LYS A 466 -28.52 19.17 26.06
N LEU A 467 -27.73 19.07 27.14
CA LEU A 467 -28.12 19.45 28.52
C LEU A 467 -27.32 20.68 29.01
N ARG A 468 -27.95 21.53 29.84
CA ARG A 468 -27.42 22.85 30.29
C ARG A 468 -26.44 22.73 31.48
N LYS A 469 -25.40 23.59 31.50
CA LYS A 469 -24.31 23.64 32.50
C LYS A 469 -24.66 24.49 33.73
N VAL A 470 -24.12 24.14 34.90
CA VAL A 470 -24.18 24.92 36.16
C VAL A 470 -22.76 25.38 36.55
N LYS A 471 -22.63 26.58 37.14
CA LYS A 471 -21.35 27.23 37.48
C LYS A 471 -20.70 26.63 38.75
N CYS A 472 -19.40 26.35 38.67
CA CYS A 472 -18.53 25.79 39.72
C CYS A 472 -18.18 26.85 40.79
N ASP A 473 -17.93 26.43 42.03
CA ASP A 473 -17.53 27.27 43.17
C ASP A 473 -16.06 27.06 43.62
N GLU A 474 -15.26 26.39 42.80
CA GLU A 474 -13.78 26.30 42.88
C GLU A 474 -13.18 25.65 44.15
N GLY A 475 -14.00 25.03 45.01
CA GLY A 475 -13.52 24.25 46.17
C GLY A 475 -12.64 23.05 45.78
N ARG A 476 -11.65 22.71 46.62
CA ARG A 476 -10.72 21.56 46.44
C ARG A 476 -10.91 20.53 47.56
N PRO A 477 -10.81 19.21 47.29
CA PRO A 477 -10.48 18.56 46.00
C PRO A 477 -11.66 18.44 45.03
N ALA A 478 -12.88 18.83 45.43
CA ALA A 478 -14.06 18.92 44.56
C ALA A 478 -14.95 20.12 44.96
N CYS A 479 -15.69 20.66 43.99
CA CYS A 479 -16.57 21.82 44.17
C CYS A 479 -17.79 21.48 45.05
N GLN A 480 -18.21 22.36 45.96
CA GLN A 480 -19.31 22.07 46.91
C GLN A 480 -20.65 21.96 46.21
N ARG A 481 -20.89 22.72 45.14
CA ARG A 481 -22.08 22.57 44.29
C ARG A 481 -22.15 21.22 43.56
N CYS A 482 -20.99 20.65 43.24
CA CYS A 482 -20.87 19.34 42.62
C CYS A 482 -21.20 18.24 43.65
N LEU A 483 -20.63 18.37 44.86
CA LEU A 483 -20.89 17.46 45.98
C LEU A 483 -22.35 17.47 46.44
N SER A 484 -22.93 18.66 46.66
CA SER A 484 -24.30 18.83 47.16
C SER A 484 -25.38 18.41 46.16
N THR A 485 -25.09 18.39 44.86
CA THR A 485 -26.03 17.93 43.81
C THR A 485 -25.76 16.52 43.31
N GLY A 486 -24.79 15.81 43.90
CA GLY A 486 -24.43 14.44 43.51
C GLY A 486 -23.77 14.32 42.12
N ARG A 487 -23.16 15.41 41.61
CA ARG A 487 -22.46 15.44 40.32
C ARG A 487 -20.96 15.20 40.48
N THR A 488 -20.36 14.46 39.57
CA THR A 488 -18.90 14.24 39.52
C THR A 488 -18.17 15.54 39.18
N CYS A 489 -17.12 15.87 39.93
CA CYS A 489 -16.30 17.06 39.71
C CYS A 489 -15.12 16.70 38.80
N ASP A 490 -15.04 17.31 37.62
CA ASP A 490 -14.09 16.93 36.54
C ASP A 490 -12.60 17.17 36.86
N GLY A 491 -12.25 17.74 38.02
CA GLY A 491 -10.87 17.93 38.45
C GLY A 491 -10.05 18.88 37.55
N TYR A 492 -8.72 18.90 37.75
CA TYR A 492 -7.80 19.80 37.04
C TYR A 492 -6.52 19.05 36.56
N GLY A 493 -6.28 18.87 35.24
CA GLY A 493 -4.90 18.70 34.69
C GLY A 493 -4.54 17.68 33.56
N ILE A 494 -3.76 18.20 32.59
CA ILE A 494 -2.65 17.67 31.72
C ILE A 494 -2.81 16.44 30.80
N TRP A 495 -3.51 15.36 31.16
CA TRP A 495 -3.61 14.14 30.28
C TRP A 495 -4.97 13.96 29.63
N GLY A 496 -5.69 15.05 29.36
CA GLY A 496 -7.05 14.98 28.83
C GLY A 496 -7.97 14.09 29.69
N GLY A 497 -7.77 14.12 31.02
CA GLY A 497 -8.64 13.42 31.96
C GLY A 497 -9.98 14.13 32.02
N GLY A 498 -10.90 13.75 31.14
CA GLY A 498 -12.24 14.32 31.05
C GLY A 498 -13.21 13.49 30.22
N SER A 499 -13.16 12.16 30.34
CA SER A 499 -14.35 11.26 30.32
C SER A 499 -13.93 9.80 30.24
N LYS A 500 -14.36 9.02 31.23
CA LYS A 500 -14.59 7.57 31.19
C LYS A 500 -15.69 7.29 32.23
N ASP A 501 -16.72 6.49 32.01
CA ASP A 501 -16.99 5.50 30.97
C ASP A 501 -18.50 5.21 30.93
N LEU A 502 -18.98 4.67 29.82
CA LEU A 502 -19.78 3.44 29.88
C LEU A 502 -19.23 2.46 28.83
N ALA A 503 -18.40 1.54 29.34
CA ALA A 503 -17.94 0.27 28.79
C ALA A 503 -17.18 0.28 27.45
N SER A 504 -15.93 0.78 27.46
CA SER A 504 -14.89 0.40 26.49
C SER A 504 -13.87 -0.52 27.15
N LYS A 505 -13.59 -1.67 26.51
CA LYS A 505 -12.53 -2.61 26.90
C LYS A 505 -11.19 -1.85 26.88
N HIS A 506 -10.69 -1.52 28.06
CA HIS A 506 -9.38 -0.89 28.25
C HIS A 506 -8.26 -1.76 27.64
N ILE A 507 -7.44 -1.18 26.78
CA ILE A 507 -6.06 -1.61 26.61
C ILE A 507 -5.38 -1.39 27.97
N PRO A 508 -4.77 -2.41 28.60
CA PRO A 508 -4.12 -2.24 29.88
C PRO A 508 -2.90 -1.32 29.70
N ARG A 509 -3.03 -0.06 30.15
CA ARG A 509 -1.89 0.84 30.30
C ARG A 509 -0.98 0.25 31.37
N SER A 510 0.13 -0.31 30.94
CA SER A 510 1.10 -0.93 31.84
C SER A 510 1.91 0.17 32.54
N ASN A 511 2.18 -0.01 33.83
CA ASN A 511 2.96 0.96 34.61
C ASN A 511 4.40 1.00 34.05
N PRO A 512 5.06 2.16 33.87
CA PRO A 512 6.40 2.24 33.27
C PRO A 512 7.43 1.36 33.99
N ALA A 513 7.30 1.26 35.31
CA ALA A 513 8.15 0.40 36.15
C ALA A 513 7.96 -1.09 35.84
N THR A 514 6.77 -1.52 35.43
CA THR A 514 6.44 -2.92 35.13
C THR A 514 6.99 -3.34 33.76
N ILE A 515 6.86 -2.48 32.73
CA ILE A 515 7.39 -2.75 31.38
C ILE A 515 8.92 -2.86 31.39
N LEU A 516 9.60 -1.91 32.05
CA LEU A 516 11.07 -1.91 32.09
C LEU A 516 11.63 -3.05 32.95
N ALA A 517 10.91 -3.45 33.99
CA ALA A 517 11.29 -4.60 34.82
C ALA A 517 11.16 -5.94 34.07
N SER A 518 10.17 -6.06 33.16
CA SER A 518 9.91 -7.28 32.39
C SER A 518 10.87 -7.52 31.21
N LEU A 519 11.73 -6.55 30.88
CA LEU A 519 12.68 -6.70 29.78
C LEU A 519 13.71 -7.80 30.06
N ASN A 520 13.98 -8.63 29.06
CA ASN A 520 15.07 -9.59 29.13
C ASN A 520 16.44 -8.90 29.00
N THR A 521 17.53 -9.65 29.21
CA THR A 521 18.89 -9.11 29.19
C THR A 521 19.26 -8.40 27.88
N HIS A 522 18.86 -8.94 26.74
CA HIS A 522 19.12 -8.33 25.43
C HIS A 522 18.27 -7.07 25.21
N GLU A 523 17.00 -7.10 25.58
CA GLU A 523 16.11 -5.94 25.48
C GLU A 523 16.58 -4.78 26.38
N LYS A 524 17.04 -5.07 27.60
CA LYS A 524 17.67 -4.07 28.49
C LYS A 524 18.90 -3.44 27.86
N LEU A 525 19.77 -4.27 27.28
CA LEU A 525 20.99 -3.81 26.60
C LEU A 525 20.68 -2.83 25.46
N TYR A 526 19.71 -3.14 24.60
CA TYR A 526 19.36 -2.27 23.47
C TYR A 526 18.56 -1.03 23.90
N PHE A 527 17.77 -1.12 24.97
CA PHE A 527 17.14 0.06 25.58
C PHE A 527 18.17 1.02 26.18
N ASP A 528 19.19 0.49 26.87
CA ASP A 528 20.31 1.28 27.39
C ASP A 528 21.16 1.86 26.26
N TRP A 529 21.37 1.08 25.19
CA TRP A 529 22.05 1.57 23.98
C TRP A 529 21.29 2.73 23.35
N PHE A 530 19.96 2.66 23.27
CA PHE A 530 19.14 3.78 22.83
C PHE A 530 19.42 5.03 23.65
N LYS A 531 19.24 4.91 24.96
CA LYS A 531 19.36 6.01 25.92
C LYS A 531 20.73 6.68 25.90
N ARG A 532 21.80 5.89 25.74
CA ARG A 532 23.19 6.39 25.83
C ARG A 532 23.78 6.79 24.48
N ARG A 533 23.32 6.19 23.38
CA ARG A 533 23.97 6.32 22.06
C ARG A 533 23.00 6.59 20.91
N THR A 534 21.95 5.79 20.74
CA THR A 534 21.05 6.00 19.58
C THR A 534 20.35 7.35 19.65
N SER A 535 19.76 7.71 20.79
CA SER A 535 19.00 8.97 20.92
C SER A 535 19.88 10.20 20.71
N THR A 536 21.13 10.18 21.17
CA THR A 536 22.05 11.32 21.01
C THR A 536 22.54 11.46 19.57
N LYS A 537 22.75 10.34 18.85
CA LYS A 537 23.21 10.34 17.47
C LYS A 537 22.11 10.67 16.46
N ILE A 538 20.92 10.10 16.62
CA ILE A 538 19.78 10.34 15.72
C ILE A 538 19.17 11.73 15.88
N SER A 539 19.33 12.36 17.06
CA SER A 539 18.77 13.67 17.35
C SER A 539 19.43 14.83 16.60
N ALA A 540 20.66 14.63 16.10
CA ALA A 540 21.51 15.66 15.50
C ALA A 540 21.58 16.97 16.32
N THR A 541 22.18 18.01 15.74
CA THR A 541 22.45 19.29 16.43
C THR A 541 21.20 20.15 16.65
N PHE A 542 20.11 19.89 15.93
CA PHE A 542 18.90 20.72 15.90
C PHE A 542 17.70 20.01 16.56
N SER A 543 17.95 19.16 17.57
CA SER A 543 16.94 18.24 18.10
C SER A 543 15.74 18.94 18.75
N SER A 544 14.53 18.56 18.32
CA SER A 544 13.30 18.82 19.07
C SER A 544 13.19 17.88 20.29
N GLY A 545 12.15 18.06 21.11
CA GLY A 545 11.83 17.13 22.20
C GLY A 545 11.45 15.72 21.74
N PHE A 546 11.39 15.46 20.43
CA PHE A 546 10.96 14.19 19.85
C PHE A 546 11.75 12.98 20.37
N TRP A 547 13.05 12.90 20.08
CA TRP A 547 13.85 11.71 20.41
C TRP A 547 14.20 11.61 21.90
N ASN A 548 14.64 12.73 22.48
CA ASN A 548 15.17 12.76 23.85
C ASN A 548 14.08 12.76 24.92
N THR A 549 12.85 13.18 24.58
CA THR A 549 11.73 13.23 25.53
C THR A 549 10.58 12.33 25.09
N LEU A 550 9.98 12.57 23.93
CA LEU A 550 8.74 11.91 23.52
C LEU A 550 8.93 10.42 23.25
N VAL A 551 9.89 10.04 22.41
CA VAL A 551 10.18 8.64 22.07
C VAL A 551 10.61 7.86 23.31
N PHE A 552 11.41 8.46 24.19
CA PHE A 552 11.80 7.82 25.45
C PHE A 552 10.60 7.56 26.39
N GLN A 553 9.73 8.56 26.56
CA GLN A 553 8.52 8.42 27.38
C GLN A 553 7.53 7.42 26.79
N ALA A 554 7.33 7.46 25.47
CA ALA A 554 6.44 6.54 24.76
C ALA A 554 7.01 5.11 24.79
N GLY A 555 8.30 4.92 24.54
CA GLY A 555 8.96 3.61 24.63
C GLY A 555 8.97 3.01 26.05
N SER A 556 8.79 3.82 27.10
CA SER A 556 8.67 3.33 28.47
C SER A 556 7.23 2.99 28.89
N ARG A 557 6.24 3.29 28.04
CA ARG A 557 4.80 3.20 28.36
C ARG A 557 4.00 2.37 27.35
N GLU A 558 4.45 2.35 26.10
CA GLU A 558 3.73 1.79 24.96
C GLU A 558 4.58 0.70 24.29
N PRO A 559 4.15 -0.57 24.32
CA PRO A 559 4.91 -1.69 23.78
C PRO A 559 5.27 -1.56 22.29
N ALA A 560 4.40 -0.95 21.47
CA ALA A 560 4.67 -0.73 20.04
C ALA A 560 5.91 0.14 19.84
N VAL A 561 6.02 1.24 20.60
CA VAL A 561 7.14 2.17 20.53
C VAL A 561 8.39 1.55 21.15
N LEU A 562 8.25 0.82 22.27
CA LEU A 562 9.35 0.09 22.89
C LEU A 562 10.03 -0.84 21.89
N HIS A 563 9.28 -1.75 21.29
CA HIS A 563 9.83 -2.77 20.41
C HIS A 563 10.42 -2.15 19.12
N ALA A 564 9.82 -1.06 18.61
CA ALA A 564 10.38 -0.32 17.47
C ALA A 564 11.73 0.31 17.83
N LEU A 565 11.82 0.92 19.02
CA LEU A 565 13.04 1.53 19.55
C LEU A 565 14.16 0.49 19.77
N LEU A 566 13.80 -0.70 20.28
CA LEU A 566 14.74 -1.80 20.46
C LEU A 566 15.29 -2.31 19.12
N ALA A 567 14.42 -2.44 18.10
CA ALA A 567 14.84 -2.79 16.75
C ALA A 567 15.80 -1.75 16.17
N LEU A 568 15.45 -0.46 16.22
CA LEU A 568 16.31 0.64 15.79
C LEU A 568 17.67 0.64 16.50
N SER A 569 17.68 0.38 17.80
CA SER A 569 18.90 0.37 18.61
C SER A 569 19.77 -0.84 18.34
N SER A 570 19.16 -1.98 18.00
CA SER A 570 19.90 -3.17 17.57
C SER A 570 20.55 -2.95 16.21
N ALA A 571 19.84 -2.38 15.24
CA ALA A 571 20.40 -2.02 13.94
C ALA A 571 21.52 -0.98 14.06
N HIS A 572 21.32 0.07 14.87
CA HIS A 572 22.36 1.07 15.13
C HIS A 572 23.60 0.44 15.79
N LYS A 573 23.41 -0.40 16.82
CA LYS A 573 24.54 -1.07 17.48
C LYS A 573 25.32 -1.96 16.50
N LYS A 574 24.63 -2.68 15.61
CA LYS A 574 25.24 -3.56 14.61
C LYS A 574 26.25 -2.80 13.76
N GLY A 575 25.80 -1.75 13.07
CA GLY A 575 26.69 -0.97 12.21
C GLY A 575 27.77 -0.19 12.97
N VAL A 576 27.62 0.02 14.30
CA VAL A 576 28.69 0.62 15.13
C VAL A 576 29.79 -0.38 15.47
N VAL A 577 29.44 -1.65 15.73
CA VAL A 577 30.38 -2.72 16.11
C VAL A 577 31.12 -3.27 14.89
N GLU A 578 30.47 -3.31 13.72
CA GLU A 578 31.07 -3.79 12.45
C GLU A 578 32.34 -3.01 12.03
N MET A 579 32.45 -1.71 12.35
CA MET A 579 33.66 -0.91 12.05
C MET A 579 34.90 -1.36 12.87
N GLY A 580 34.72 -2.09 13.97
CA GLY A 580 35.83 -2.60 14.79
C GLY A 580 36.35 -3.99 14.37
N ALA A 581 35.61 -4.71 13.50
CA ALA A 581 35.78 -6.15 13.30
C ALA A 581 36.12 -6.56 11.86
N HIS A 582 36.72 -5.68 11.05
CA HIS A 582 37.35 -6.07 9.78
C HIS A 582 38.61 -6.96 9.91
N ARG A 583 38.81 -7.58 11.08
CA ARG A 583 39.82 -8.61 11.32
C ARG A 583 39.14 -9.86 11.89
N ASN A 584 38.86 -10.81 11.00
CA ASN A 584 38.87 -12.26 11.27
C ASN A 584 37.66 -12.96 11.94
N SER A 585 36.41 -12.82 11.49
CA SER A 585 35.38 -13.89 11.65
C SER A 585 34.03 -13.61 10.94
N PRO A 586 33.53 -14.51 10.06
CA PRO A 586 32.14 -14.48 9.60
C PRO A 586 31.28 -15.60 10.21
N GLY A 587 29.99 -15.32 10.48
CA GLY A 587 28.93 -16.34 10.33
C GLY A 587 27.79 -16.40 11.36
N ALA A 588 28.09 -16.51 12.66
CA ALA A 588 27.07 -16.98 13.63
C ALA A 588 26.37 -15.87 14.45
N GLU A 589 27.10 -14.90 15.01
CA GLU A 589 26.51 -13.83 15.84
C GLU A 589 25.75 -12.78 15.00
N MET A 590 26.19 -12.55 13.75
CA MET A 590 25.56 -11.60 12.82
C MET A 590 24.11 -11.97 12.47
N ASN A 591 23.82 -13.27 12.33
CA ASN A 591 22.45 -13.76 12.11
C ASN A 591 21.57 -13.55 13.34
N GLN A 592 22.12 -13.64 14.56
CA GLN A 592 21.35 -13.47 15.79
C GLN A 592 20.93 -12.03 16.03
N GLN A 593 21.78 -11.05 15.71
CA GLN A 593 21.44 -9.62 15.86
C GLN A 593 20.43 -9.14 14.82
N GLU A 594 20.55 -9.61 13.57
CA GLU A 594 19.54 -9.35 12.54
C GLU A 594 18.21 -10.00 12.91
N GLN A 595 18.24 -11.26 13.38
CA GLN A 595 17.06 -11.96 13.86
C GLN A 595 16.41 -11.24 15.04
N PHE A 596 17.19 -10.72 16.00
CA PHE A 596 16.66 -9.91 17.09
C PHE A 596 16.00 -8.64 16.56
N THR A 597 16.65 -7.92 15.64
CA THR A 597 16.10 -6.69 15.02
C THR A 597 14.74 -6.97 14.39
N LEU A 598 14.64 -8.02 13.57
CA LEU A 598 13.40 -8.43 12.91
C LEU A 598 12.32 -8.90 13.88
N GLN A 599 12.67 -9.66 14.93
CA GLN A 599 11.72 -10.08 15.95
C GLN A 599 11.10 -8.89 16.68
N GLN A 600 11.94 -7.90 17.05
CA GLN A 600 11.47 -6.69 17.72
C GLN A 600 10.64 -5.81 16.77
N TYR A 601 11.02 -5.75 15.48
CA TYR A 601 10.21 -5.12 14.44
C TYR A 601 8.80 -5.74 14.40
N VAL A 602 8.69 -7.06 14.24
CA VAL A 602 7.40 -7.75 14.12
C VAL A 602 6.56 -7.58 15.39
N LYS A 603 7.18 -7.63 16.58
CA LYS A 603 6.49 -7.33 17.85
C LYS A 603 5.94 -5.90 17.86
N ALA A 604 6.70 -4.93 17.38
CA ALA A 604 6.25 -3.54 17.29
C ALA A 604 5.02 -3.40 16.39
N ILE A 605 5.00 -4.04 15.22
CA ILE A 605 3.82 -4.08 14.34
C ILE A 605 2.64 -4.73 15.08
N GLY A 606 2.85 -5.89 15.73
CA GLY A 606 1.80 -6.60 16.46
C GLY A 606 1.15 -5.73 17.54
N HIS A 607 1.96 -4.97 18.28
CA HIS A 607 1.48 -4.02 19.29
C HIS A 607 0.89 -2.73 18.70
N LEU A 608 1.10 -2.44 17.42
CA LEU A 608 0.51 -1.29 16.74
C LEU A 608 -0.90 -1.56 16.19
N GLN A 609 -1.24 -2.83 15.93
CA GLN A 609 -2.58 -3.23 15.43
C GLN A 609 -3.76 -2.67 16.25
N PRO A 610 -3.74 -2.66 17.60
CA PRO A 610 -4.82 -2.06 18.39
C PRO A 610 -4.98 -0.55 18.17
N HIS A 611 -3.89 0.17 17.93
CA HIS A 611 -3.93 1.62 17.69
C HIS A 611 -4.63 1.97 16.36
N PHE A 612 -4.48 1.13 15.33
CA PHE A 612 -5.21 1.32 14.07
C PHE A 612 -6.72 1.10 14.20
N SER A 613 -7.15 0.35 15.21
CA SER A 613 -8.57 0.10 15.48
C SER A 613 -9.23 1.23 16.26
N ALA A 614 -8.50 1.88 17.17
CA ALA A 614 -9.04 2.90 18.08
C ALA A 614 -9.27 4.27 17.40
N LYS A 615 -8.45 4.62 16.39
CA LYS A 615 -8.54 5.85 15.57
C LYS A 615 -8.59 7.17 16.36
N ASP A 616 -8.28 7.15 17.65
CA ASP A 616 -8.22 8.33 18.49
C ASP A 616 -6.85 9.04 18.35
N ARG A 617 -6.80 10.31 18.75
CA ARG A 617 -5.59 11.15 18.65
C ARG A 617 -4.36 10.51 19.32
N SER A 618 -4.55 9.84 20.46
CA SER A 618 -3.45 9.17 21.17
C SER A 618 -2.94 7.96 20.39
N SER A 619 -3.83 7.19 19.78
CA SER A 619 -3.45 6.03 18.97
C SER A 619 -2.76 6.43 17.67
N CYS A 620 -3.24 7.48 16.99
CA CYS A 620 -2.55 8.01 15.82
C CYS A 620 -1.16 8.57 16.17
N ARG A 621 -0.98 9.22 17.33
CA ARG A 621 0.35 9.61 17.81
C ARG A 621 1.31 8.42 17.93
N MET A 622 0.86 7.30 18.49
CA MET A 622 1.71 6.10 18.61
C MET A 622 2.08 5.54 17.24
N ALA A 623 1.13 5.51 16.30
CA ALA A 623 1.41 5.11 14.93
C ALA A 623 2.43 6.03 14.23
N LEU A 624 2.31 7.35 14.40
CA LEU A 624 3.25 8.32 13.82
C LEU A 624 4.64 8.18 14.43
N ILE A 625 4.75 8.06 15.76
CA ILE A 625 6.04 7.83 16.45
C ILE A 625 6.69 6.54 15.94
N THR A 626 5.94 5.44 15.85
CA THR A 626 6.45 4.16 15.34
C THR A 626 6.84 4.25 13.86
N CYS A 627 6.08 4.97 13.02
CA CYS A 627 6.44 5.20 11.60
C CYS A 627 7.78 5.92 11.48
N ILE A 628 7.99 7.00 12.24
CA ILE A 628 9.28 7.73 12.24
C ILE A 628 10.42 6.79 12.63
N ILE A 629 10.25 5.97 13.68
CA ILE A 629 11.26 4.99 14.11
C ILE A 629 11.53 3.94 13.01
N PHE A 630 10.50 3.47 12.30
CA PHE A 630 10.67 2.52 11.20
C PHE A 630 11.33 3.13 9.97
N VAL A 631 11.04 4.39 9.61
CA VAL A 631 11.78 5.10 8.55
C VAL A 631 13.29 5.08 8.88
N CYS A 632 13.64 5.44 10.11
CA CYS A 632 15.02 5.45 10.60
C CYS A 632 15.66 4.06 10.57
N LEU A 633 14.93 3.04 11.02
CA LEU A 633 15.39 1.66 11.05
C LEU A 633 15.65 1.14 9.64
N GLU A 634 14.74 1.38 8.69
CA GLU A 634 14.87 0.90 7.32
C GLU A 634 15.98 1.65 6.56
N PHE A 635 16.20 2.95 6.84
CA PHE A 635 17.42 3.63 6.37
C PHE A 635 18.69 2.97 6.92
N PHE A 636 18.71 2.57 8.20
CA PHE A 636 19.88 1.91 8.79
C PHE A 636 20.11 0.50 8.23
N ARG A 637 19.06 -0.15 7.73
CA ARG A 637 19.13 -1.48 7.10
C ARG A 637 19.35 -1.41 5.59
N GLY A 638 19.45 -0.22 4.99
CA GLY A 638 19.59 -0.05 3.55
C GLY A 638 18.33 -0.40 2.75
N HIS A 639 17.15 -0.41 3.39
CA HIS A 639 15.83 -0.71 2.81
C HIS A 639 15.11 0.59 2.44
N PHE A 640 15.65 1.35 1.49
CA PHE A 640 15.19 2.71 1.19
C PHE A 640 13.74 2.77 0.67
N ALA A 641 13.30 1.80 -0.13
CA ALA A 641 11.92 1.72 -0.62
C ALA A 641 10.91 1.54 0.53
N THR A 642 11.22 0.64 1.48
CA THR A 642 10.40 0.42 2.68
C THR A 642 10.37 1.67 3.57
N ALA A 643 11.52 2.34 3.75
CA ALA A 643 11.59 3.59 4.49
C ALA A 643 10.69 4.68 3.89
N GLN A 644 10.71 4.86 2.57
CA GLN A 644 9.82 5.80 1.88
C GLN A 644 8.33 5.43 2.03
N LEU A 645 8.00 4.14 2.03
CA LEU A 645 6.63 3.68 2.29
C LEU A 645 6.16 4.03 3.71
N HIS A 646 7.01 3.84 4.73
CA HIS A 646 6.68 4.27 6.11
C HIS A 646 6.50 5.78 6.23
N LEU A 647 7.35 6.56 5.55
CA LEU A 647 7.24 8.01 5.56
C LEU A 647 5.92 8.46 4.91
N LYS A 648 5.57 7.91 3.74
CA LYS A 648 4.30 8.18 3.06
C LYS A 648 3.10 7.84 3.95
N ASN A 649 3.08 6.64 4.52
CA ASN A 649 1.99 6.22 5.41
C ASN A 649 1.89 7.12 6.66
N GLY A 650 3.03 7.56 7.22
CA GLY A 650 3.07 8.50 8.33
C GLY A 650 2.48 9.87 7.97
N LEU A 651 2.82 10.40 6.80
CA LEU A 651 2.26 11.66 6.30
C LEU A 651 0.75 11.54 6.03
N ASP A 652 0.29 10.42 5.49
CA ASP A 652 -1.13 10.14 5.28
C ASP A 652 -1.90 10.11 6.62
N ILE A 653 -1.36 9.44 7.65
CA ILE A 653 -1.96 9.42 9.00
C ILE A 653 -2.03 10.85 9.58
N LEU A 654 -0.96 11.63 9.41
CA LEU A 654 -0.90 13.01 9.90
C LEU A 654 -1.93 13.91 9.21
N ALA A 655 -2.12 13.75 7.90
CA ALA A 655 -3.15 14.45 7.13
C ALA A 655 -4.56 14.17 7.65
N HIS A 656 -4.86 12.89 7.88
CA HIS A 656 -6.13 12.45 8.45
C HIS A 656 -6.33 13.01 9.86
N MET A 657 -5.30 13.02 10.71
CA MET A 657 -5.36 13.59 12.07
C MET A 657 -5.72 15.08 12.08
N GLN A 658 -5.36 15.82 11.03
CA GLN A 658 -5.64 17.25 10.93
C GLN A 658 -6.93 17.57 10.14
N GLY A 659 -7.65 16.55 9.68
CA GLY A 659 -8.88 16.68 8.91
C GLY A 659 -8.65 17.24 7.52
N LEU A 660 -7.49 16.95 6.91
CA LEU A 660 -7.16 17.28 5.54
C LEU A 660 -7.55 16.07 4.67
N HIS A 661 -8.82 16.00 4.30
CA HIS A 661 -9.41 14.83 3.60
C HIS A 661 -9.24 14.85 2.08
N ASP A 662 -8.74 15.95 1.51
CA ASP A 662 -8.80 16.20 0.06
C ASP A 662 -7.57 17.01 -0.40
N ALA A 663 -6.46 16.33 -0.66
CA ALA A 663 -5.27 16.94 -1.27
C ALA A 663 -5.30 16.70 -2.79
N SER A 664 -6.38 17.13 -3.45
CA SER A 664 -6.55 17.06 -4.91
C SER A 664 -5.46 17.81 -5.70
N SER A 665 -4.70 18.68 -5.03
CA SER A 665 -3.55 19.42 -5.57
C SER A 665 -2.19 18.78 -5.27
N GLY A 666 -2.15 17.64 -4.56
CA GLY A 666 -0.93 17.01 -4.10
C GLY A 666 -0.21 17.76 -2.97
N ILE A 667 -0.85 18.76 -2.37
CA ILE A 667 -0.30 19.67 -1.35
C ILE A 667 -0.98 19.43 0.01
N LEU A 668 -0.20 19.33 1.09
CA LEU A 668 -0.69 18.95 2.43
C LEU A 668 -0.44 20.02 3.50
N ALA A 669 -1.18 21.14 3.42
CA ALA A 669 -1.02 22.26 4.35
C ALA A 669 -1.50 21.94 5.78
N LEU A 670 -0.56 21.72 6.70
CA LEU A 670 -0.89 21.33 8.08
C LEU A 670 -1.45 22.49 8.91
N LYS A 671 -2.42 22.18 9.78
CA LYS A 671 -2.95 23.10 10.80
C LYS A 671 -1.94 23.27 11.95
N PRO A 672 -1.93 24.43 12.63
CA PRO A 672 -1.17 24.64 13.86
C PRO A 672 -1.46 23.55 14.90
N CYS A 673 -0.40 22.91 15.41
CA CYS A 673 -0.52 22.01 16.55
C CYS A 673 -0.62 22.82 17.85
N GLN A 674 -1.64 22.54 18.67
CA GLN A 674 -1.81 23.18 19.99
C GLN A 674 -1.01 22.46 21.08
N GLU A 675 -0.62 21.20 20.86
CA GLU A 675 0.14 20.39 21.82
C GLU A 675 1.59 20.21 21.34
N ALA A 676 2.55 20.45 22.24
CA ALA A 676 3.99 20.33 21.96
C ALA A 676 4.40 18.95 21.38
N THR A 677 3.73 17.89 21.83
CA THR A 677 3.93 16.52 21.32
C THR A 677 3.63 16.41 19.82
N ASP A 678 2.53 17.00 19.36
CA ASP A 678 2.17 16.95 17.94
C ASP A 678 3.13 17.80 17.12
N THR A 679 3.54 18.95 17.65
CA THR A 679 4.55 19.80 17.02
C THR A 679 5.86 19.04 16.78
N TRP A 680 6.36 18.30 17.78
CA TRP A 680 7.58 17.50 17.63
C TRP A 680 7.44 16.37 16.61
N ILE A 681 6.27 15.75 16.49
CA ILE A 681 5.99 14.71 15.49
C ILE A 681 5.97 15.31 14.08
N VAL A 682 5.31 16.46 13.90
CA VAL A 682 5.26 17.19 12.63
C VAL A 682 6.66 17.62 12.20
N GLU A 683 7.45 18.19 13.11
CA GLU A 683 8.84 18.59 12.85
C GLU A 683 9.69 17.40 12.38
N ALA A 684 9.60 16.25 13.05
CA ALA A 684 10.35 15.06 12.69
C ALA A 684 9.97 14.52 11.30
N LEU A 685 8.67 14.47 10.98
CA LEU A 685 8.20 14.06 9.64
C LEU A 685 8.59 15.08 8.56
N SER A 686 8.59 16.37 8.88
CA SER A 686 9.01 17.43 7.97
C SER A 686 10.45 17.28 7.53
N ARG A 687 11.35 17.08 8.49
CA ARG A 687 12.78 16.89 8.19
C ARG A 687 13.03 15.65 7.34
N LEU A 688 12.36 14.53 7.65
CA LEU A 688 12.43 13.31 6.85
C LEU A 688 11.88 13.51 5.43
N HIS A 689 10.81 14.28 5.29
CA HIS A 689 10.25 14.63 3.98
C HIS A 689 11.21 15.49 3.15
N ILE A 690 11.75 16.58 3.73
CA ILE A 690 12.73 17.45 3.07
C ILE A 690 13.94 16.65 2.58
N GLN A 691 14.45 15.71 3.39
CA GLN A 691 15.56 14.84 2.98
C GLN A 691 15.26 14.03 1.72
N VAL A 692 14.06 13.44 1.64
CA VAL A 692 13.65 12.64 0.48
C VAL A 692 13.43 13.51 -0.76
N GLU A 693 12.83 14.70 -0.60
CA GLU A 693 12.62 15.64 -1.71
C GLU A 693 13.94 16.19 -2.27
N LEU A 694 14.90 16.54 -1.40
CA LEU A 694 16.23 16.93 -1.83
C LEU A 694 16.94 15.79 -2.59
N PHE A 695 16.73 14.53 -2.19
CA PHE A 695 17.41 13.37 -2.80
C PHE A 695 16.89 13.07 -4.21
N ARG A 696 15.60 13.30 -4.44
CA ARG A 696 14.95 12.98 -5.73
C ARG A 696 15.19 14.01 -6.82
N HIS A 697 15.53 15.26 -6.49
CA HIS A 697 15.68 16.38 -7.45
C HIS A 697 14.49 16.59 -8.43
N LEU A 698 13.35 15.95 -8.17
CA LEU A 698 12.17 15.87 -9.02
C LEU A 698 10.95 16.42 -8.30
N TYR A 699 10.45 17.57 -8.75
CA TYR A 699 9.22 18.18 -8.24
C TYR A 699 7.96 17.72 -9.00
N HIS A 700 7.89 16.46 -9.47
CA HIS A 700 6.81 15.97 -10.34
C HIS A 700 5.78 15.03 -9.66
N HIS A 701 5.87 14.82 -8.36
CA HIS A 701 4.83 14.14 -7.58
C HIS A 701 4.15 15.13 -6.62
N SER A 702 3.00 14.73 -6.05
CA SER A 702 2.31 15.45 -4.99
C SER A 702 3.30 15.89 -3.90
N CYS A 703 3.67 17.17 -3.89
CA CYS A 703 4.58 17.75 -2.90
C CYS A 703 3.81 18.00 -1.60
N ILE A 704 4.12 17.26 -0.54
CA ILE A 704 3.50 17.45 0.78
C ILE A 704 4.07 18.74 1.39
N ILE A 705 3.47 19.88 1.07
CA ILE A 705 3.85 21.15 1.70
C ILE A 705 3.36 21.14 3.13
N LEU A 706 4.25 20.83 4.06
CA LEU A 706 4.01 21.00 5.47
C LEU A 706 4.02 22.51 5.76
N GLN A 707 2.94 23.20 5.41
CA GLN A 707 2.73 24.56 5.87
C GLN A 707 2.60 24.45 7.39
N PRO A 708 3.43 25.15 8.17
CA PRO A 708 3.10 25.37 9.56
C PRO A 708 1.75 26.09 9.61
N ALA A 709 1.18 26.10 10.81
CA ALA A 709 0.28 27.15 11.27
C ALA A 709 0.38 28.45 10.48
N PRO A 710 -0.72 29.18 10.18
CA PRO A 710 -0.60 30.58 9.83
C PRO A 710 0.17 31.23 10.97
N TYR A 711 1.47 31.45 10.74
CA TYR A 711 2.14 32.55 11.36
C TYR A 711 1.34 33.74 10.85
N PRO A 712 0.79 34.59 11.73
CA PRO A 712 0.05 35.75 11.26
C PRO A 712 0.89 36.42 10.17
N GLN A 713 0.26 36.74 9.04
CA GLN A 713 0.91 37.39 7.89
C GLN A 713 1.64 38.69 8.29
N ASP A 714 1.44 39.14 9.54
CA ASP A 714 1.92 40.39 10.12
C ASP A 714 3.06 40.24 11.16
N ALA A 715 3.67 39.07 11.36
CA ALA A 715 4.88 38.99 12.18
C ALA A 715 5.91 38.03 11.59
N THR A 716 6.98 38.53 10.98
CA THR A 716 8.25 37.78 11.04
C THR A 716 8.76 37.91 12.48
N PRO A 717 9.31 36.86 13.13
CA PRO A 717 9.98 37.07 14.40
C PRO A 717 11.10 38.10 14.19
N ASP A 718 11.18 39.14 15.03
CA ASP A 718 12.18 40.22 14.85
C ASP A 718 13.62 39.73 15.09
N ARG A 719 13.80 38.56 15.71
CA ARG A 719 15.08 37.93 16.03
C ARG A 719 14.94 36.43 16.26
N PHE A 720 16.04 35.68 16.18
CA PHE A 720 16.09 34.27 16.61
C PHE A 720 16.48 34.16 18.09
N ASP A 721 15.75 33.37 18.86
CA ASP A 721 16.07 33.09 20.27
C ASP A 721 17.00 31.87 20.41
N SER A 722 16.98 30.96 19.43
CA SER A 722 17.83 29.78 19.40
C SER A 722 18.25 29.37 17.98
N LEU A 723 19.29 28.54 17.90
CA LEU A 723 19.75 27.98 16.63
C LEU A 723 18.68 27.09 15.97
N ASN A 724 17.83 26.44 16.78
CA ASN A 724 16.71 25.65 16.29
C ASN A 724 15.61 26.54 15.65
N ASP A 725 15.43 27.76 16.13
CA ASP A 725 14.48 28.72 15.52
C ASP A 725 14.99 29.21 14.16
N ALA A 726 16.30 29.46 14.05
CA ALA A 726 16.93 29.77 12.78
C ALA A 726 16.75 28.62 11.77
N TRP A 727 16.99 27.37 12.20
CA TRP A 727 16.80 26.18 11.39
C TRP A 727 15.34 25.99 10.93
N LYS A 728 14.37 26.14 11.84
CA LYS A 728 12.94 26.12 11.50
C LYS A 728 12.60 27.13 10.41
N GLY A 729 13.19 28.33 10.47
CA GLY A 729 13.05 29.34 9.42
C GLY A 729 13.46 28.82 8.04
N LEU A 730 14.56 28.07 7.94
CA LEU A 730 15.02 27.46 6.69
C LEU A 730 14.11 26.32 6.21
N GLU A 731 13.59 25.48 7.12
CA GLU A 731 12.62 24.43 6.77
C GLU A 731 11.38 24.99 6.07
N LEU A 732 10.92 26.18 6.47
CA LEU A 732 9.79 26.85 5.82
C LEU A 732 10.12 27.23 4.38
N VAL A 733 11.33 27.73 4.17
CA VAL A 733 11.79 28.16 2.83
C VAL A 733 11.95 26.96 1.91
N TYR A 734 12.49 25.82 2.39
CA TYR A 734 12.53 24.57 1.62
C TYR A 734 11.16 24.17 1.10
N ASN A 735 10.18 24.08 2.00
CA ASN A 735 8.82 23.70 1.63
C ASN A 735 8.19 24.68 0.62
N GLN A 736 8.48 25.98 0.73
CA GLN A 736 8.02 26.99 -0.22
C GLN A 736 8.72 26.88 -1.59
N ILE A 737 10.02 26.59 -1.62
CA ILE A 737 10.78 26.35 -2.85
C ILE A 737 10.24 25.11 -3.57
N PHE A 738 10.01 24.02 -2.85
CA PHE A 738 9.47 22.79 -3.44
C PHE A 738 8.09 23.03 -4.04
N HIS A 739 7.23 23.79 -3.34
CA HIS A 739 5.93 24.20 -3.86
C HIS A 739 6.04 25.00 -5.15
N LEU A 740 6.86 26.05 -5.14
CA LEU A 740 6.95 26.97 -6.25
C LEU A 740 7.56 26.28 -7.47
N THR A 741 8.55 25.41 -7.27
CA THR A 741 9.13 24.62 -8.35
C THR A 741 8.14 23.63 -8.94
N HIS A 742 7.35 22.95 -8.10
CA HIS A 742 6.29 22.05 -8.57
C HIS A 742 5.28 22.79 -9.47
N ARG A 743 4.82 23.98 -9.04
CA ARG A 743 3.90 24.82 -9.83
C ARG A 743 4.52 25.28 -11.14
N ALA A 744 5.75 25.78 -11.10
CA ALA A 744 6.46 26.29 -12.28
C ALA A 744 6.74 25.19 -13.33
N ARG A 745 6.77 23.93 -12.92
CA ARG A 745 6.91 22.77 -13.82
C ARG A 745 5.59 22.29 -14.43
N GLN A 746 4.46 22.52 -13.76
CA GLN A 746 3.14 22.10 -14.24
C GLN A 746 2.41 23.13 -15.10
N GLN A 747 2.76 24.41 -14.96
CA GLN A 747 2.07 25.53 -15.63
C GLN A 747 3.08 26.46 -16.30
N HIS A 748 2.62 27.27 -17.25
CA HIS A 748 3.45 28.36 -17.78
C HIS A 748 3.77 29.36 -16.66
N ILE A 749 5.04 29.76 -16.56
CA ILE A 749 5.49 30.77 -15.59
C ILE A 749 4.71 32.06 -15.85
N THR A 750 3.95 32.53 -14.85
CA THR A 750 3.24 33.81 -14.91
C THR A 750 3.91 34.85 -14.00
N ALA A 751 3.41 36.09 -14.04
CA ALA A 751 3.83 37.13 -13.11
C ALA A 751 3.63 36.72 -11.64
N THR A 752 2.68 35.83 -11.33
CA THR A 752 2.42 35.35 -9.98
C THR A 752 3.56 34.48 -9.43
N GLU A 753 4.12 33.58 -10.23
CA GLU A 753 5.28 32.77 -9.84
C GLU A 753 6.53 33.65 -9.63
N GLN A 754 6.74 34.64 -10.50
CA GLN A 754 7.86 35.59 -10.37
C GLN A 754 7.77 36.43 -9.09
N VAL A 755 6.58 36.95 -8.77
CA VAL A 755 6.34 37.69 -7.51
C VAL A 755 6.55 36.77 -6.30
N SER A 756 6.09 35.52 -6.38
CA SER A 756 6.27 34.53 -5.31
C SER A 756 7.75 34.21 -5.09
N GLN A 757 8.53 34.03 -6.17
CA GLN A 757 9.97 33.82 -6.10
C GLN A 757 10.67 35.03 -5.45
N GLN A 758 10.33 36.24 -5.88
CA GLN A 758 10.92 37.46 -5.33
C GLN A 758 10.64 37.61 -3.83
N LEU A 759 9.43 37.24 -3.38
CA LEU A 759 9.08 37.23 -1.96
C LEU A 759 9.93 36.22 -1.17
N LEU A 760 10.22 35.04 -1.74
CA LEU A 760 11.12 34.06 -1.11
C LEU A 760 12.53 34.60 -0.96
N ILE A 761 13.06 35.22 -2.03
CA ILE A 761 14.39 35.84 -2.02
C ILE A 761 14.47 36.94 -0.96
N THR A 762 13.45 37.82 -0.88
CA THR A 762 13.39 38.88 0.15
C THR A 762 13.32 38.30 1.56
N ARG A 763 12.51 37.27 1.81
CA ARG A 763 12.44 36.59 3.11
C ARG A 763 13.75 35.93 3.50
N LEU A 764 14.45 35.33 2.54
CA LEU A 764 15.74 34.70 2.78
C LEU A 764 16.83 35.73 3.12
N ALA A 765 16.80 36.90 2.48
CA ALA A 765 17.66 38.04 2.85
C ALA A 765 17.38 38.54 4.27
N GLN A 766 16.10 38.68 4.65
CA GLN A 766 15.71 39.03 6.03
C GLN A 766 16.18 37.97 7.03
N TRP A 767 15.99 36.68 6.72
CA TRP A 767 16.49 35.57 7.52
C TRP A 767 18.00 35.68 7.76
N GLN A 768 18.77 36.03 6.73
CA GLN A 768 20.22 36.18 6.84
C GLN A 768 20.62 37.29 7.81
N LEU A 769 19.96 38.45 7.74
CA LEU A 769 20.21 39.58 8.65
C LEU A 769 19.92 39.17 10.10
N MET A 770 18.77 38.53 10.36
CA MET A 770 18.41 38.04 11.69
C MET A 770 19.41 37.00 12.21
N PHE A 771 19.91 36.13 11.34
CA PHE A 771 20.91 35.13 11.72
C PHE A 771 22.26 35.77 12.05
N GLN A 772 22.68 36.79 11.31
CA GLN A 772 23.89 37.55 11.61
C GLN A 772 23.80 38.29 12.96
N GLU A 773 22.64 38.88 13.27
CA GLU A 773 22.38 39.51 14.57
C GLU A 773 22.38 38.48 15.72
N PHE A 774 21.79 37.31 15.50
CA PHE A 774 21.83 36.21 16.45
C PHE A 774 23.28 35.73 16.74
N LEU A 775 24.13 35.70 15.72
CA LEU A 775 25.55 35.36 15.88
C LEU A 775 26.35 36.44 16.63
N SER A 776 26.03 37.73 16.44
CA SER A 776 26.77 38.85 17.03
C SER A 776 26.44 39.10 18.51
N THR A 777 25.25 38.72 18.97
CA THR A 777 24.73 39.03 20.31
C THR A 777 25.09 38.01 21.39
N ARG A 778 25.82 36.93 21.08
CA ARG A 778 26.12 35.85 22.04
C ARG A 778 27.37 36.09 22.89
N PRO A 779 27.26 36.21 24.23
CA PRO A 779 28.40 36.34 25.12
C PRO A 779 29.04 34.96 25.37
N GLY A 780 30.23 34.75 24.82
CA GLY A 780 30.98 33.49 24.93
C GLY A 780 30.97 32.73 23.60
N GLY A 781 32.09 32.81 22.87
CA GLY A 781 32.24 32.21 21.54
C GLY A 781 31.84 30.73 21.49
N PRO A 782 31.45 30.22 20.32
CA PRO A 782 30.95 28.86 20.19
C PRO A 782 32.02 27.84 20.58
N ASN A 783 31.64 26.82 21.35
CA ASN A 783 32.47 25.60 21.46
C ASN A 783 32.56 24.92 20.07
N ARG A 784 33.53 24.03 19.86
CA ARG A 784 33.80 23.41 18.55
C ARG A 784 32.55 22.78 17.92
N GLU A 785 31.69 22.14 18.71
CA GLU A 785 30.45 21.51 18.23
C GLU A 785 29.37 22.54 17.85
N MET A 786 29.25 23.63 18.59
CA MET A 786 28.33 24.72 18.26
C MET A 786 28.81 25.51 17.04
N ALA A 787 30.12 25.63 16.82
CA ALA A 787 30.68 26.25 15.62
C ALA A 787 30.33 25.44 14.37
N LYS A 788 30.50 24.11 14.43
CA LYS A 788 30.05 23.19 13.37
C LYS A 788 28.54 23.31 13.12
N ALA A 789 27.74 23.42 14.18
CA ALA A 789 26.30 23.63 14.08
C ALA A 789 25.94 24.87 13.27
N PHE A 790 26.56 26.00 13.60
CA PHE A 790 26.36 27.26 12.87
C PHE A 790 26.78 27.16 11.42
N GLN A 791 27.89 26.48 11.15
CA GLN A 791 28.37 26.26 9.80
C GLN A 791 27.41 25.40 8.97
N VAL A 792 26.84 24.34 9.55
CA VAL A 792 25.79 23.56 8.89
C VAL A 792 24.59 24.46 8.52
N VAL A 793 24.15 25.36 9.40
CA VAL A 793 23.06 26.29 9.06
C VAL A 793 23.47 27.24 7.91
N ARG A 794 24.71 27.73 7.88
CA ARG A 794 25.22 28.57 6.77
C ARG A 794 25.28 27.81 5.45
N ILE A 795 25.71 26.55 5.47
CA ILE A 795 25.72 25.66 4.28
C ILE A 795 24.30 25.49 3.74
N GLN A 796 23.34 25.20 4.63
CA GLN A 796 21.94 25.05 4.24
C GLN A 796 21.38 26.36 3.68
N TYR A 797 21.64 27.49 4.33
CA TYR A 797 21.28 28.81 3.81
C TYR A 797 21.86 29.05 2.40
N ALA A 798 23.14 28.78 2.19
CA ALA A 798 23.81 29.01 0.91
C ALA A 798 23.21 28.14 -0.21
N MET A 799 22.90 26.86 0.07
CA MET A 799 22.19 26.00 -0.88
C MET A 799 20.78 26.52 -1.17
N ILE A 800 19.99 26.84 -0.14
CA ILE A 800 18.62 27.39 -0.28
C ILE A 800 18.63 28.67 -1.10
N ASN A 801 19.65 29.51 -0.95
CA ASN A 801 19.80 30.76 -1.70
C ASN A 801 19.91 30.51 -3.21
N ILE A 802 20.70 29.51 -3.61
CA ILE A 802 20.79 29.08 -5.01
C ILE A 802 19.45 28.49 -5.48
N MET A 803 18.82 27.65 -4.65
CA MET A 803 17.54 27.03 -4.98
C MET A 803 16.42 28.06 -5.15
N ALA A 804 16.36 29.09 -4.30
CA ALA A 804 15.37 30.16 -4.40
C ALA A 804 15.49 30.96 -5.71
N ASP A 805 16.72 31.29 -6.13
CA ASP A 805 16.98 31.98 -7.39
C ASP A 805 16.64 31.16 -8.62
N THR A 806 16.67 29.83 -8.51
CA THR A 806 16.52 28.92 -9.66
C THR A 806 15.16 28.21 -9.70
N CYS A 807 14.35 28.28 -8.63
CA CYS A 807 13.16 27.43 -8.44
C CYS A 807 12.04 27.55 -9.49
N ILE A 808 11.92 28.66 -10.22
CA ILE A 808 10.90 28.78 -11.28
C ILE A 808 11.42 28.41 -12.67
N HIS A 809 12.72 28.18 -12.81
CA HIS A 809 13.36 27.95 -14.10
C HIS A 809 13.47 26.45 -14.42
N ASN A 810 13.13 26.09 -15.64
CA ASN A 810 13.15 24.70 -16.12
C ASN A 810 14.37 24.37 -17.01
N ASN A 811 15.35 25.29 -17.10
CA ASN A 811 16.58 25.11 -17.88
C ASN A 811 17.78 25.03 -16.93
N GLU A 812 18.63 24.00 -17.09
CA GLU A 812 19.87 23.81 -16.32
C GLU A 812 20.93 24.90 -16.56
N MET A 813 20.80 25.74 -17.60
CA MET A 813 21.65 26.92 -17.79
C MET A 813 21.49 27.99 -16.70
N ILE A 814 20.36 27.99 -15.98
CA ILE A 814 20.13 29.01 -14.94
C ILE A 814 21.20 28.98 -13.84
N TYR A 815 21.75 27.80 -13.55
CA TYR A 815 22.75 27.63 -12.49
C TYR A 815 24.09 28.32 -12.77
N ASP A 816 24.38 28.67 -14.03
CA ASP A 816 25.62 29.39 -14.39
C ASP A 816 25.67 30.77 -13.75
N SER A 817 24.50 31.41 -13.63
CA SER A 817 24.35 32.71 -12.96
C SER A 817 24.59 32.65 -11.45
N CYS A 818 24.65 31.44 -10.88
CA CYS A 818 24.89 31.21 -9.46
C CYS A 818 26.33 30.81 -9.13
N THR A 819 27.29 30.96 -10.05
CA THR A 819 28.69 30.54 -9.84
C THR A 819 29.30 31.14 -8.57
N ASP A 820 29.13 32.45 -8.33
CA ASP A 820 29.62 33.11 -7.12
C ASP A 820 29.02 32.51 -5.83
N LYS A 821 27.75 32.10 -5.89
CA LYS A 821 27.06 31.46 -4.76
C LYS A 821 27.55 30.04 -4.53
N PHE A 822 27.87 29.29 -5.58
CA PHE A 822 28.51 27.97 -5.47
C PHE A 822 29.91 28.07 -4.87
N ILE A 823 30.68 29.10 -5.22
CA ILE A 823 31.99 29.36 -4.61
C ILE A 823 31.84 29.55 -3.09
N LEU A 824 30.92 30.42 -2.66
CA LEU A 824 30.64 30.63 -1.24
C LEU A 824 30.18 29.36 -0.54
N LEU A 825 29.32 28.57 -1.19
CA LEU A 825 28.84 27.30 -0.65
C LEU A 825 29.99 26.29 -0.46
N VAL A 826 30.85 26.12 -1.46
CA VAL A 826 32.01 25.21 -1.35
C VAL A 826 32.99 25.70 -0.29
N GLN A 827 33.21 27.00 -0.14
CA GLN A 827 34.04 27.52 0.96
C GLN A 827 33.49 27.14 2.35
N GLU A 828 32.17 27.24 2.57
CA GLU A 828 31.56 26.80 3.82
C GLU A 828 31.71 25.28 4.04
N LEU A 829 31.53 24.50 2.96
CA LEU A 829 31.68 23.04 2.97
C LEU A 829 33.12 22.65 3.31
N THR A 830 34.10 23.18 2.60
CA THR A 830 35.53 22.94 2.82
C THR A 830 35.94 23.32 4.24
N GLY A 831 35.48 24.48 4.76
CA GLY A 831 35.74 24.86 6.15
C GLY A 831 35.14 23.88 7.19
N LEU A 832 33.96 23.30 6.92
CA LEU A 832 33.34 22.32 7.83
C LEU A 832 34.12 21.00 7.79
N TRP A 833 34.63 20.63 6.61
CA TRP A 833 35.48 19.47 6.42
C TRP A 833 36.78 19.62 7.21
N GLU A 834 37.49 20.73 7.09
CA GLU A 834 38.69 21.06 7.88
C GLU A 834 38.45 20.98 9.40
N ALA A 835 37.32 21.52 9.86
CA ALA A 835 36.93 21.47 11.27
C ALA A 835 36.64 20.03 11.76
N SER A 836 36.36 19.11 10.84
CA SER A 836 35.96 17.72 11.10
C SER A 836 37.08 16.70 10.89
N THR A 837 38.11 17.00 10.09
CA THR A 837 39.22 16.09 9.73
C THR A 837 40.24 15.84 10.83
N HIS A 838 40.36 16.70 11.85
CA HIS A 838 41.26 16.49 12.99
C HIS A 838 40.93 15.25 13.85
N ASP A 839 39.82 14.56 13.57
CA ASP A 839 39.40 13.36 14.31
C ASP A 839 39.65 12.03 13.56
N TYR A 840 40.19 12.01 12.33
CA TYR A 840 40.22 10.78 11.50
C TYR A 840 41.49 10.57 10.66
N ALA A 841 42.10 9.39 10.79
CA ALA A 841 43.03 8.84 9.78
C ALA A 841 42.20 8.17 8.66
N LEU A 842 42.53 8.50 7.41
CA LEU A 842 41.85 8.02 6.19
C LEU A 842 42.17 6.53 5.95
N GLU A 843 41.14 5.72 5.68
CA GLU A 843 41.29 4.40 5.05
C GLU A 843 40.53 4.47 3.72
N ASP A 844 41.25 4.61 2.61
CA ASP A 844 40.74 4.39 1.27
C ASP A 844 40.58 2.86 1.02
N GLU A 845 39.60 2.49 0.19
CA GLU A 845 39.33 1.12 -0.32
C GLU A 845 38.48 0.17 0.55
N MET A 846 37.23 0.54 0.88
CA MET A 846 36.22 -0.43 1.33
C MET A 846 35.06 -0.60 0.32
N PRO A 847 34.56 -1.83 0.09
CA PRO A 847 33.42 -2.07 -0.81
C PRO A 847 32.13 -1.34 -0.42
N LEU A 848 31.37 -0.84 -1.40
CA LEU A 848 30.14 -0.05 -1.18
C LEU A 848 29.10 -0.77 -0.30
N HIS A 849 28.96 -2.09 -0.39
CA HIS A 849 28.01 -2.87 0.43
C HIS A 849 28.36 -2.87 1.93
N VAL A 850 29.64 -2.73 2.27
CA VAL A 850 30.11 -2.65 3.66
C VAL A 850 29.96 -1.23 4.20
N MET A 851 30.16 -0.22 3.34
CA MET A 851 29.99 1.18 3.72
C MET A 851 28.52 1.57 3.84
N ALA A 852 27.64 0.96 3.04
CA ALA A 852 26.19 1.13 3.13
C ALA A 852 25.59 0.60 4.45
N THR A 853 26.34 -0.13 5.27
CA THR A 853 25.94 -0.58 6.62
C THR A 853 26.81 0.02 7.74
N CYS A 854 27.71 0.95 7.41
CA CYS A 854 28.68 1.55 8.32
C CYS A 854 28.04 2.72 9.11
N MET A 855 27.87 2.55 10.43
CA MET A 855 26.98 3.39 11.26
C MET A 855 27.57 4.21 12.44
N PRO A 856 28.88 4.21 12.79
CA PRO A 856 29.37 5.00 13.93
C PRO A 856 29.13 6.52 13.84
N ARG A 857 28.91 7.04 12.62
CA ARG A 857 28.87 8.49 12.33
C ARG A 857 27.54 8.96 11.73
N SER A 858 26.54 8.10 11.63
CA SER A 858 25.27 8.42 10.97
C SER A 858 24.38 9.30 11.84
N ILE A 859 23.81 10.35 11.25
CA ILE A 859 22.72 11.17 11.81
C ILE A 859 21.45 10.94 11.00
N ILE A 860 20.30 11.31 11.57
CA ILE A 860 19.00 11.20 10.88
C ILE A 860 18.52 12.57 10.38
N ASP A 861 19.20 13.65 10.76
CA ASP A 861 18.88 15.01 10.32
C ASP A 861 19.74 15.42 9.11
N LEU A 862 19.42 16.56 8.49
CA LEU A 862 20.20 17.14 7.40
C LEU A 862 21.52 17.72 7.93
N GLY A 863 22.63 17.33 7.32
CA GLY A 863 23.95 17.93 7.55
C GLY A 863 24.41 18.71 6.34
N TRP A 864 25.31 18.14 5.55
CA TRP A 864 26.03 18.81 4.47
C TRP A 864 26.18 17.95 3.21
N LEU A 865 25.85 16.64 3.28
CA LEU A 865 25.84 15.76 2.10
C LEU A 865 24.86 16.21 1.00
N PRO A 866 23.63 16.68 1.31
CA PRO A 866 22.74 17.20 0.27
C PRO A 866 23.35 18.38 -0.49
N ALA A 867 24.05 19.28 0.21
CA ALA A 867 24.66 20.47 -0.39
C ALA A 867 25.87 20.13 -1.26
N LEU A 868 26.67 19.15 -0.84
CA LEU A 868 27.76 18.60 -1.64
C LEU A 868 27.24 17.95 -2.92
N TYR A 869 26.24 17.07 -2.81
CA TYR A 869 25.63 16.42 -3.97
C TYR A 869 24.98 17.43 -4.91
N PHE A 870 24.19 18.36 -4.37
CA PHE A 870 23.60 19.46 -5.13
C PHE A 870 24.65 20.27 -5.89
N THR A 871 25.77 20.61 -5.25
CA THR A 871 26.89 21.32 -5.88
C THR A 871 27.50 20.53 -7.02
N ALA A 872 27.81 19.24 -6.80
CA ALA A 872 28.41 18.37 -7.80
C ALA A 872 27.50 18.15 -9.03
N VAL A 873 26.19 18.13 -8.82
CA VAL A 873 25.18 17.86 -9.86
C VAL A 873 24.66 19.12 -10.56
N LYS A 874 24.60 20.27 -9.89
CA LYS A 874 24.00 21.51 -10.43
C LYS A 874 25.00 22.59 -10.84
N CYS A 875 26.20 22.63 -10.27
CA CYS A 875 27.25 23.52 -10.76
C CYS A 875 27.79 23.01 -12.11
N ARG A 876 28.30 23.90 -12.96
CA ARG A 876 28.92 23.55 -14.26
C ARG A 876 30.39 23.96 -14.36
N VAL A 877 30.94 24.57 -13.32
CA VAL A 877 32.39 24.80 -13.20
C VAL A 877 33.06 23.51 -12.74
N HIS A 878 33.81 22.88 -13.64
CA HIS A 878 34.43 21.56 -13.41
C HIS A 878 35.16 21.47 -12.06
N ARG A 879 36.06 22.42 -11.78
CA ARG A 879 36.83 22.48 -10.52
C ARG A 879 35.98 22.42 -9.25
N ILE A 880 34.83 23.12 -9.24
CA ILE A 880 33.89 23.16 -8.10
C ILE A 880 33.19 21.80 -7.94
N ARG A 881 32.78 21.18 -9.05
CA ARG A 881 32.12 19.87 -9.06
C ARG A 881 33.05 18.78 -8.52
N ILE A 882 34.31 18.78 -8.96
CA ILE A 882 35.32 17.82 -8.50
C ILE A 882 35.68 18.05 -7.03
N GLU A 883 35.73 19.30 -6.55
CA GLU A 883 35.93 19.57 -5.12
C GLU A 883 34.79 18.99 -4.28
N ALA A 884 33.53 19.24 -4.66
CA ALA A 884 32.37 18.68 -3.98
C ALA A 884 32.38 17.14 -4.00
N LEU A 885 32.78 16.53 -5.12
CA LEU A 885 32.91 15.07 -5.23
C LEU A 885 34.01 14.51 -4.31
N LYS A 886 35.18 15.16 -4.23
CA LYS A 886 36.27 14.77 -3.32
C LYS A 886 35.84 14.91 -1.85
N LEU A 887 35.13 15.99 -1.51
CA LEU A 887 34.56 16.20 -0.17
C LEU A 887 33.54 15.12 0.19
N LEU A 888 32.68 14.68 -0.74
CA LEU A 888 31.77 13.54 -0.50
C LEU A 888 32.53 12.25 -0.19
N ARG A 889 33.54 11.92 -0.99
CA ARG A 889 34.34 10.69 -0.80
C ARG A 889 35.10 10.67 0.52
N THR A 890 35.53 11.83 0.99
CA THR A 890 36.29 11.98 2.25
C THR A 890 35.41 12.24 3.47
N SER A 891 34.08 12.16 3.34
CA SER A 891 33.10 12.35 4.42
C SER A 891 32.33 11.06 4.72
N PRO A 892 32.93 10.04 5.39
CA PRO A 892 32.33 8.72 5.57
C PRO A 892 31.26 8.71 6.68
N HIS A 893 30.13 9.36 6.42
CA HIS A 893 28.94 9.33 7.27
C HIS A 893 27.65 9.31 6.45
N ARG A 894 26.52 9.11 7.15
CA ARG A 894 25.16 9.09 6.58
C ARG A 894 24.28 10.12 7.27
N GLU A 895 23.38 10.73 6.50
CA GLU A 895 22.37 11.71 6.92
C GLU A 895 20.99 11.23 6.47
N GLY A 896 20.36 10.34 7.25
CA GLY A 896 19.11 9.69 6.88
C GLY A 896 19.22 8.89 5.59
N ILE A 897 18.55 9.33 4.51
CA ILE A 897 18.64 8.70 3.17
C ILE A 897 19.98 8.98 2.46
N TRP A 898 20.70 10.03 2.88
CA TRP A 898 21.93 10.48 2.24
C TRP A 898 23.14 9.71 2.74
N ASP A 899 23.64 8.78 1.94
CA ASP A 899 24.91 8.11 2.19
C ASP A 899 25.99 8.74 1.31
N ALA A 900 27.08 9.20 1.92
CA ALA A 900 28.13 9.94 1.23
C ALA A 900 28.72 9.17 0.03
N HIS A 901 28.90 7.85 0.15
CA HIS A 901 29.48 7.03 -0.91
C HIS A 901 28.48 6.76 -2.03
N ILE A 902 27.21 6.50 -1.69
CA ILE A 902 26.14 6.34 -2.68
C ILE A 902 26.02 7.62 -3.51
N VAL A 903 25.94 8.78 -2.85
CA VAL A 903 25.77 10.04 -3.57
C VAL A 903 27.04 10.50 -4.28
N ALA A 904 28.25 10.15 -3.78
CA ALA A 904 29.49 10.33 -4.54
C ALA A 904 29.52 9.46 -5.81
N CYS A 905 29.09 8.21 -5.72
CA CYS A 905 29.02 7.28 -6.86
C CYS A 905 28.08 7.84 -7.95
N VAL A 906 26.90 8.30 -7.55
CA VAL A 906 25.93 8.91 -8.47
C VAL A 906 26.44 10.24 -9.03
N ALA A 907 26.96 11.14 -8.18
CA ALA A 907 27.48 12.43 -8.64
C ALA A 907 28.62 12.27 -9.65
N LYS A 908 29.54 11.32 -9.39
CA LYS A 908 30.60 10.96 -10.34
C LYS A 908 30.00 10.55 -11.68
N LYS A 909 28.99 9.68 -11.67
CA LYS A 909 28.36 9.21 -12.91
C LYS A 909 27.64 10.33 -13.66
N VAL A 910 26.98 11.25 -12.95
CA VAL A 910 26.37 12.43 -13.56
C VAL A 910 27.42 13.31 -14.24
N ILE A 911 28.54 13.59 -13.55
CA ILE A 911 29.66 14.37 -14.10
C ILE A 911 30.21 13.68 -15.36
N GLU A 912 30.47 12.37 -15.30
CA GLU A 912 30.96 11.56 -16.44
C GLU A 912 30.00 11.62 -17.64
N LEU A 913 28.68 11.54 -17.41
CA LEU A 913 27.67 11.57 -18.48
C LEU A 913 27.52 12.96 -19.12
N GLU A 914 27.66 14.04 -18.34
CA GLU A 914 27.55 15.41 -18.86
C GLU A 914 28.84 15.89 -19.54
N GLU A 915 29.99 15.64 -18.91
CA GLU A 915 31.29 16.09 -19.43
C GLU A 915 31.75 15.20 -20.59
N GLY A 916 31.70 13.87 -20.44
CA GLY A 916 32.12 12.94 -21.48
C GLY A 916 33.49 13.28 -22.07
N ASP A 917 33.54 13.49 -23.38
CA ASP A 917 34.69 13.91 -24.17
C ASP A 917 34.85 15.45 -24.31
N PHE A 918 34.02 16.26 -23.63
CA PHE A 918 33.98 17.71 -23.85
C PHE A 918 35.30 18.43 -23.53
N TYR A 919 36.05 17.93 -22.55
CA TYR A 919 37.36 18.46 -22.17
C TYR A 919 38.52 17.58 -22.67
N GLU A 920 38.29 16.72 -23.67
CA GLU A 920 39.34 15.87 -24.23
C GLU A 920 40.52 16.70 -24.74
N GLY A 921 41.73 16.37 -24.27
CA GLY A 921 42.96 17.08 -24.64
C GLY A 921 43.27 18.34 -23.80
N ILE A 922 42.44 18.67 -22.81
CA ILE A 922 42.71 19.73 -21.82
C ILE A 922 43.22 19.07 -20.53
N ASP A 923 44.32 19.59 -19.97
CA ASP A 923 44.75 19.20 -18.63
C ASP A 923 43.86 19.90 -17.60
N LEU A 924 42.98 19.11 -16.96
CA LEU A 924 42.02 19.60 -15.98
C LEU A 924 42.64 19.81 -14.59
N ASP A 925 43.86 19.29 -14.35
CA ASP A 925 44.56 19.37 -13.07
C ASP A 925 43.70 18.89 -11.88
N ASP A 926 43.06 17.72 -12.06
CA ASP A 926 42.15 17.13 -11.07
C ASP A 926 42.85 16.61 -9.81
N ASP A 927 44.19 16.61 -9.75
CA ASP A 927 44.98 16.12 -8.61
C ASP A 927 45.35 17.23 -7.60
N PHE A 928 44.42 18.15 -7.35
CA PHE A 928 44.59 19.17 -6.31
C PHE A 928 44.27 18.64 -4.90
N PRO A 929 45.01 19.06 -3.85
CA PRO A 929 44.62 18.83 -2.46
C PRO A 929 43.32 19.57 -2.10
N LEU A 930 42.47 18.94 -1.27
CA LEU A 930 41.35 19.64 -0.63
C LEU A 930 41.87 20.85 0.16
N ASN A 931 41.12 21.95 0.14
CA ASN A 931 41.48 23.28 0.70
C ASN A 931 42.42 24.15 -0.17
N THR A 932 42.80 23.69 -1.35
CA THR A 932 43.52 24.54 -2.31
C THR A 932 42.58 25.60 -2.87
N SER A 933 42.92 26.88 -2.73
CA SER A 933 42.15 27.98 -3.32
C SER A 933 42.00 27.81 -4.83
N MET A 934 40.80 28.10 -5.33
CA MET A 934 40.54 28.14 -6.78
C MET A 934 41.38 29.24 -7.45
N ARG A 935 41.94 28.93 -8.61
CA ARG A 935 42.77 29.81 -9.45
C ARG A 935 41.90 30.46 -10.53
N ASP A 936 42.34 31.60 -11.06
CA ASP A 936 41.66 32.25 -12.19
C ASP A 936 41.50 31.31 -13.41
N GLN A 937 42.46 30.41 -13.62
CA GLN A 937 42.42 29.40 -14.70
C GLN A 937 41.28 28.40 -14.55
N ASP A 938 40.87 28.08 -13.32
CA ASP A 938 39.80 27.12 -13.05
C ASP A 938 38.42 27.64 -13.53
N PHE A 939 38.30 28.95 -13.74
CA PHE A 939 37.11 29.62 -14.28
C PHE A 939 37.21 29.94 -15.77
N GLN A 940 38.35 29.69 -16.40
CA GLN A 940 38.56 29.93 -17.84
C GLN A 940 38.10 28.75 -18.71
N LEU A 941 37.85 27.58 -18.10
CA LEU A 941 37.27 26.44 -18.80
C LEU A 941 35.86 26.77 -19.31
N PRO A 942 35.54 26.44 -20.57
CA PRO A 942 34.21 26.69 -21.11
C PRO A 942 33.16 25.88 -20.34
N LEU A 943 32.04 26.50 -19.98
CA LEU A 943 30.92 25.79 -19.37
C LEU A 943 30.26 24.84 -20.37
N LEU A 944 29.72 23.72 -19.86
CA LEU A 944 29.03 22.74 -20.69
C LEU A 944 27.85 23.36 -21.46
N PRO A 945 27.67 23.08 -22.76
CA PRO A 945 26.52 23.57 -23.52
C PRO A 945 25.22 22.87 -23.09
N GLU A 946 24.07 23.51 -23.32
CA GLU A 946 22.74 23.05 -22.86
C GLU A 946 22.45 21.58 -23.18
N TYR A 947 22.75 21.13 -24.40
CA TYR A 947 22.45 19.76 -24.87
C TYR A 947 23.22 18.66 -24.14
N ARG A 948 24.30 18.99 -23.41
CA ARG A 948 25.05 18.04 -22.58
C ARG A 948 24.57 18.02 -21.12
N ARG A 949 23.74 18.97 -20.71
CA ARG A 949 23.28 19.10 -19.33
C ARG A 949 22.10 18.16 -19.08
N LEU A 950 22.23 17.30 -18.09
CA LEU A 950 21.17 16.43 -17.62
C LEU A 950 20.20 17.23 -16.76
N SER A 951 18.93 17.23 -17.17
CA SER A 951 17.83 17.79 -16.38
C SER A 951 17.06 16.67 -15.68
N GLU A 952 16.42 17.00 -14.55
CA GLU A 952 15.52 16.09 -13.84
C GLU A 952 16.16 14.73 -13.47
N ILE A 953 17.39 14.78 -12.96
CA ILE A 953 18.15 13.59 -12.53
C ILE A 953 17.42 12.91 -11.37
N GLU A 954 17.18 11.60 -11.49
CA GLU A 954 16.52 10.78 -10.47
C GLU A 954 17.35 9.55 -10.14
N THR A 955 17.47 9.28 -8.85
CA THR A 955 18.18 8.10 -8.34
C THR A 955 17.18 7.16 -7.67
N GLU A 956 17.07 5.95 -8.20
CA GLU A 956 16.27 4.86 -7.63
C GLU A 956 17.19 3.84 -6.96
N LEU A 957 17.03 3.67 -5.64
CA LEU A 957 17.78 2.72 -4.83
C LEU A 957 16.96 1.42 -4.69
N LEU A 958 17.39 0.35 -5.35
CA LEU A 958 16.66 -0.92 -5.46
C LEU A 958 17.31 -2.03 -4.62
N GLY A 959 16.49 -2.94 -4.12
CA GLY A 959 16.92 -4.07 -3.28
C GLY A 959 16.51 -3.91 -1.81
N ALA A 960 16.63 -5.00 -1.05
CA ALA A 960 16.41 -5.03 0.40
C ALA A 960 17.33 -6.07 1.07
N PRO A 961 18.58 -5.71 1.44
CA PRO A 961 19.24 -4.40 1.30
C PRO A 961 19.53 -3.99 -0.13
N MET A 962 19.74 -2.69 -0.34
CA MET A 962 20.00 -2.11 -1.65
C MET A 962 21.17 -2.82 -2.35
N ASP A 963 20.90 -3.35 -3.55
CA ASP A 963 21.84 -4.10 -4.39
C ASP A 963 22.06 -3.45 -5.76
N LYS A 964 21.23 -2.45 -6.12
CA LYS A 964 21.31 -1.72 -7.38
C LYS A 964 20.96 -0.24 -7.24
N ILE A 965 21.56 0.59 -8.08
CA ILE A 965 21.23 2.01 -8.24
C ILE A 965 20.84 2.25 -9.69
N ARG A 966 19.67 2.82 -9.95
CA ARG A 966 19.27 3.28 -11.29
C ARG A 966 19.29 4.79 -11.34
N LEU A 967 19.97 5.31 -12.35
CA LEU A 967 20.05 6.73 -12.64
C LEU A 967 19.15 7.04 -13.84
N TYR A 968 18.16 7.90 -13.65
CA TYR A 968 17.29 8.39 -14.73
C TYR A 968 17.52 9.88 -14.95
N GLY A 969 17.11 10.35 -16.12
CA GLY A 969 17.04 11.78 -16.43
C GLY A 969 16.04 12.03 -17.54
N LYS A 970 15.83 13.30 -17.87
CA LYS A 970 14.97 13.71 -18.98
C LYS A 970 15.79 13.85 -20.25
N ARG A 971 15.37 13.15 -21.31
CA ARG A 971 15.91 13.34 -22.67
C ARG A 971 14.75 13.64 -23.62
N GLU A 972 15.02 14.52 -24.58
CA GLU A 972 14.12 14.80 -25.69
C GLU A 972 14.24 13.65 -26.72
N GLN A 973 13.13 12.95 -26.97
CA GLN A 973 13.04 11.90 -27.98
C GLN A 973 11.80 12.15 -28.82
N ASP A 974 11.96 12.32 -30.14
CA ASP A 974 10.88 12.60 -31.09
C ASP A 974 10.02 13.86 -30.75
N GLY A 975 10.65 14.91 -30.20
CA GLY A 975 9.97 16.15 -29.79
C GLY A 975 9.14 16.03 -28.51
N VAL A 976 9.28 14.92 -27.77
CA VAL A 976 8.64 14.70 -26.47
C VAL A 976 9.72 14.43 -25.43
N ASN A 977 9.68 15.19 -24.33
CA ASN A 977 10.55 14.94 -23.19
C ASN A 977 10.07 13.70 -22.43
N ARG A 978 10.94 12.67 -22.31
CA ARG A 978 10.64 11.43 -21.58
C ARG A 978 11.65 11.18 -20.48
N ARG A 979 11.17 10.58 -19.38
CA ARG A 979 12.02 9.98 -18.36
C ARG A 979 12.70 8.75 -18.96
N VAL A 980 14.03 8.75 -19.00
CA VAL A 980 14.84 7.65 -19.55
C VAL A 980 15.80 7.14 -18.51
N LEU A 981 16.04 5.83 -18.51
CA LEU A 981 17.16 5.24 -17.77
C LEU A 981 18.44 5.69 -18.47
N LEU A 982 19.41 6.18 -17.69
CA LEU A 982 20.71 6.64 -18.17
C LEU A 982 21.78 5.59 -17.89
N SER A 983 21.75 5.00 -16.69
CA SER A 983 22.71 3.99 -16.27
C SER A 983 22.19 3.18 -15.08
N GLU A 984 22.64 1.94 -14.94
CA GLU A 984 22.36 1.06 -13.80
C GLU A 984 23.68 0.64 -13.14
N TYR A 985 23.83 0.87 -11.83
CA TYR A 985 24.97 0.41 -11.04
C TYR A 985 24.63 -0.90 -10.32
N SER A 986 25.54 -1.86 -10.41
CA SER A 986 25.49 -3.14 -9.69
C SER A 986 26.37 -3.06 -8.45
N VAL A 987 25.79 -3.19 -7.25
CA VAL A 987 26.58 -3.11 -5.99
C VAL A 987 27.52 -4.30 -5.85
N SER A 988 27.12 -5.49 -6.31
CA SER A 988 27.96 -6.69 -6.28
C SER A 988 29.13 -6.61 -7.25
N GLU A 989 28.92 -6.06 -8.44
CA GLU A 989 29.93 -5.97 -9.49
C GLU A 989 30.72 -4.65 -9.43
N GLN A 990 30.28 -3.70 -8.61
CA GLN A 990 30.84 -2.36 -8.44
C GLN A 990 31.03 -1.59 -9.76
N THR A 991 30.10 -1.76 -10.69
CA THR A 991 30.21 -1.22 -12.06
C THR A 991 28.89 -0.60 -12.52
N TRP A 992 29.01 0.46 -13.33
CA TRP A 992 27.91 1.07 -14.06
C TRP A 992 27.73 0.37 -15.40
N LYS A 993 26.47 0.19 -15.81
CA LYS A 993 26.07 -0.25 -17.13
C LYS A 993 25.20 0.82 -17.75
N ASP A 994 25.75 1.49 -18.75
CA ASP A 994 25.04 2.53 -19.50
C ASP A 994 24.00 1.90 -20.44
N THR A 995 22.89 2.61 -20.63
CA THR A 995 21.71 2.13 -21.36
C THR A 995 21.50 2.80 -22.70
#